data_AF-A0AA39MJY0-F1
#
_entry.id   AF-A0AA39MJY0-F1
#
_cell.length_a   1.000
_cell.length_b   1.000
_cell.length_c   1.000
_cell.angle_alpha   90.00
_cell.angle_beta   90.00
_cell.angle_gamma   90.00
#
_symmetry.space_group_name_H-M   'P 1'
#
loop_
_entity.id
_entity.type
_entity.pdbx_description
1 polymer ?
#
loop_
_entity_poly.entity_id
_entity_poly.type
_entity_poly.pdbx_seq_one_letter_code
_entity_poly.pdbx_strand_id
1 'polypeptide(L)'
;MSTEKVDISLQSTGSQPDISLGSFDSSFSPPRLPSNTSNTNPLATPVVQQKADYSRRNVGASSYLDDTDGDFLDTPGTSKPRWSGEETPAALRAKRKSGAKGALTLRDQEKHIDHLKKENFDIKIKCHFLEERLAQLAPDQMDAALKQNIDLKIELSARGQEIKRLKKLLLELERELERMQRGASRGRERELEEKLEERDREIRELRRRQNGQGHEADERTAELEEQLEDARDLLEENNAEIERLREMVEHGGDDGDGQLKQRVAELEAANEEWQQRMQNMADDYEEEKQELVGSIESMGLKIEQLQHRNEAQMQERSESRAMMLDEREHREAVEDDLNQVKDRLAAALIELQQKDDEIDLKNEELDNLVVQHENIVEQWRGEVEETRGQVEELRDVLAERDAESKDLRLNINELEANTEDLHAKFEAALAHLEREAEEKDNEIETLTDAVKELGEQVYNLEDERDRIRDAADRMREDDDAEKERLEAIQAALKEKLSQVKAQLQETTEAYETCSREIHAHRARQEELAQHVEELVEEVERERETRERSENALEEVEKKGEAELRRERRALEAKESALQSALNDLSRAQSLLSQRETDLQAVQTALRTLESESKRAGETHTTTQFSLQLEVDRLKRDLERVEDELTRARKELNERESKGRDRDGDLDKLHGDNRELSTQLAAQTQARLNLSEKLDVVQGNLRASEAEVAAFKARAAELEARLGKDQRSLLNAESQYRDQLTERNTLLLTIYQYMDKILGVDKTPKKGETKPFTNFSVFHDNLITRLKALSQIQLDFDKRCKEVEGRFVEKLTDMRKQLDVRWKQIDKFETSVKAYAEVKAGWRRKFSAKEGELEAIKTTNAEMAAQLASVKRPGQTDSMEIRSLSTRAVNAERRLNNAQNQLLATEEKMAQMSQKTSAADAKWEARVKEYETRLKAAEERVKRERQGGKERVAELEASVKVLQRQLDLAQRRSHQLNDVIDANRVAGSPGSNSSR
;
A
#
# COMPACT_ATOMS: atom_id res chain seq x y z
N MET A 1 -27.33 -51.23 -36.92
CA MET A 1 -26.51 -50.62 -35.86
C MET A 1 -25.05 -50.93 -36.22
N SER A 2 -24.46 -50.32 -37.25
CA SER A 2 -24.56 -48.91 -37.69
C SER A 2 -24.03 -48.01 -36.58
N THR A 3 -22.71 -47.75 -36.53
CA THR A 3 -21.93 -46.73 -37.30
C THR A 3 -21.77 -45.45 -36.46
N GLU A 4 -20.75 -44.59 -36.63
CA GLU A 4 -19.79 -44.45 -37.74
C GLU A 4 -18.31 -44.41 -37.28
N LYS A 5 -17.43 -44.89 -38.15
CA LYS A 5 -16.10 -44.30 -38.40
C LYS A 5 -16.13 -43.70 -39.80
N VAL A 6 -15.39 -42.62 -40.04
CA VAL A 6 -15.14 -42.09 -41.39
C VAL A 6 -13.63 -41.95 -41.58
N ASP A 7 -13.18 -42.17 -42.81
CA ASP A 7 -11.78 -42.40 -43.19
C ASP A 7 -11.53 -41.90 -44.63
N ILE A 8 -10.25 -41.73 -45.00
CA ILE A 8 -9.71 -41.71 -46.38
C ILE A 8 -9.91 -40.46 -47.29
N SER A 9 -8.74 -39.93 -47.70
CA SER A 9 -8.33 -39.25 -48.97
C SER A 9 -8.97 -37.98 -49.52
N LEU A 10 -8.09 -37.02 -49.84
CA LEU A 10 -7.66 -36.59 -51.20
C LEU A 10 -6.40 -35.66 -51.05
N GLN A 11 -5.45 -35.47 -51.99
CA GLN A 11 -5.21 -35.98 -53.35
C GLN A 11 -3.68 -35.95 -53.73
N SER A 12 -3.31 -36.60 -54.85
CA SER A 12 -2.19 -36.37 -55.83
C SER A 12 -1.39 -35.04 -55.74
N THR A 13 -0.09 -34.89 -56.08
CA THR A 13 1.02 -35.71 -56.66
C THR A 13 2.37 -34.98 -56.34
N GLY A 14 3.58 -35.56 -56.24
CA GLY A 14 4.41 -36.22 -57.26
C GLY A 14 5.04 -35.21 -58.26
N SER A 15 6.36 -35.12 -58.51
CA SER A 15 7.54 -35.88 -58.04
C SER A 15 8.89 -35.11 -58.20
N GLN A 16 9.98 -35.69 -57.67
CA GLN A 16 11.42 -35.39 -57.89
C GLN A 16 11.91 -35.89 -59.30
N PRO A 17 13.20 -35.84 -59.76
CA PRO A 17 14.46 -35.26 -59.19
C PRO A 17 15.47 -34.56 -60.18
N ASP A 18 16.62 -34.10 -59.64
CA ASP A 18 18.05 -34.19 -60.09
C ASP A 18 18.69 -33.64 -61.42
N ILE A 19 19.76 -32.83 -61.23
CA ILE A 19 21.18 -32.96 -61.73
C ILE A 19 21.64 -32.53 -63.17
N SER A 20 22.80 -31.82 -63.19
CA SER A 20 23.87 -31.67 -64.23
C SER A 20 23.84 -30.67 -65.41
N LEU A 21 24.58 -29.55 -65.22
CA LEU A 21 25.64 -28.94 -66.06
C LEU A 21 25.85 -29.25 -67.58
N GLY A 22 25.98 -28.15 -68.37
CA GLY A 22 26.83 -27.99 -69.59
C GLY A 22 26.29 -28.54 -70.92
N SER A 23 26.62 -28.02 -72.12
CA SER A 23 27.32 -26.80 -72.62
C SER A 23 27.08 -26.72 -74.17
N PHE A 24 27.64 -25.90 -75.07
CA PHE A 24 28.62 -24.79 -75.19
C PHE A 24 28.38 -24.10 -76.58
N ASP A 25 28.55 -22.77 -76.78
CA ASP A 25 29.11 -22.17 -78.02
C ASP A 25 29.50 -20.65 -77.90
N SER A 26 29.85 -19.98 -79.01
CA SER A 26 30.74 -18.80 -79.11
C SER A 26 30.39 -17.85 -80.32
N SER A 27 31.10 -16.77 -80.75
CA SER A 27 32.38 -16.10 -80.40
C SER A 27 32.46 -14.62 -80.94
N PHE A 28 33.56 -13.91 -80.61
CA PHE A 28 34.19 -12.74 -81.31
C PHE A 28 33.60 -11.28 -81.22
N SER A 29 34.41 -10.28 -81.63
CA SER A 29 34.30 -8.80 -81.36
C SER A 29 34.88 -7.94 -82.54
N PRO A 30 35.14 -6.58 -82.51
CA PRO A 30 34.77 -5.41 -81.64
C PRO A 30 34.12 -4.24 -82.49
N PRO A 31 34.56 -2.94 -82.65
CA PRO A 31 35.15 -1.84 -81.80
C PRO A 31 34.61 -0.35 -81.97
N ARG A 32 35.07 0.59 -81.09
CA ARG A 32 35.34 2.08 -81.25
C ARG A 32 34.24 3.17 -81.57
N LEU A 33 34.04 4.12 -80.60
CA LEU A 33 34.19 5.63 -80.59
C LEU A 33 33.65 6.57 -81.74
N PRO A 34 33.56 7.94 -81.61
CA PRO A 34 33.29 8.89 -80.47
C PRO A 34 32.41 10.17 -80.83
N SER A 35 32.08 11.06 -79.85
CA SER A 35 31.99 12.56 -79.95
C SER A 35 31.56 13.20 -78.59
N ASN A 36 32.20 14.24 -78.00
CA ASN A 36 32.35 15.70 -78.28
C ASN A 36 31.13 16.56 -77.83
N THR A 37 31.21 17.75 -77.19
CA THR A 37 32.27 18.82 -77.12
C THR A 37 32.29 19.62 -75.78
N SER A 38 33.46 20.20 -75.41
CA SER A 38 33.74 21.56 -74.83
C SER A 38 32.88 22.16 -73.67
N ASN A 39 33.35 22.98 -72.72
CA ASN A 39 34.58 23.79 -72.53
C ASN A 39 34.68 24.21 -71.02
N THR A 40 35.71 24.81 -70.40
CA THR A 40 37.01 25.41 -70.83
C THR A 40 38.09 25.25 -69.72
N ASN A 41 39.28 25.84 -69.95
CA ASN A 41 40.59 25.73 -69.28
C ASN A 41 40.84 26.36 -67.87
N PRO A 42 42.03 26.07 -67.25
CA PRO A 42 42.50 26.54 -65.94
C PRO A 42 43.83 27.37 -66.02
N LEU A 43 44.59 27.57 -64.92
CA LEU A 43 46.05 27.30 -64.85
C LEU A 43 46.75 27.40 -63.46
N ALA A 44 47.91 26.72 -63.36
CA ALA A 44 49.16 27.08 -62.66
C ALA A 44 49.28 27.24 -61.11
N THR A 45 49.83 26.18 -60.49
CA THR A 45 51.10 26.12 -59.68
C THR A 45 52.11 27.30 -59.72
N PRO A 46 53.12 27.42 -58.80
CA PRO A 46 53.40 26.66 -57.54
C PRO A 46 54.05 27.44 -56.33
N VAL A 47 54.31 26.72 -55.22
CA VAL A 47 55.56 26.75 -54.37
C VAL A 47 55.87 27.89 -53.34
N VAL A 48 55.83 27.50 -52.04
CA VAL A 48 56.86 27.70 -50.97
C VAL A 48 56.99 29.00 -50.12
N GLN A 49 56.99 28.81 -48.77
CA GLN A 49 57.62 29.62 -47.68
C GLN A 49 57.10 31.06 -47.39
N GLN A 50 57.34 31.72 -46.23
CA GLN A 50 57.59 31.31 -44.81
C GLN A 50 57.33 32.53 -43.87
N LYS A 51 57.10 32.32 -42.56
CA LYS A 51 57.20 33.32 -41.44
C LYS A 51 56.16 34.46 -41.45
N ALA A 52 55.47 34.74 -40.33
CA ALA A 52 55.88 35.51 -39.11
C ALA A 52 55.96 37.03 -39.38
N ASP A 53 55.49 37.94 -38.52
CA ASP A 53 55.88 38.11 -37.11
C ASP A 53 54.90 39.02 -36.29
N TYR A 54 55.25 39.28 -35.01
CA TYR A 54 54.96 40.42 -34.09
C TYR A 54 54.00 41.60 -34.50
N SER A 55 53.32 42.35 -33.60
CA SER A 55 53.45 42.50 -32.12
C SER A 55 52.25 43.21 -31.43
N ARG A 56 52.04 42.90 -30.15
CA ARG A 56 51.74 43.76 -28.95
C ARG A 56 50.97 45.12 -29.04
N ARG A 57 50.29 45.40 -27.90
CA ARG A 57 50.08 46.72 -27.20
C ARG A 57 48.98 47.67 -27.77
N ASN A 58 48.29 48.53 -26.98
CA ASN A 58 48.15 48.71 -25.51
C ASN A 58 46.95 49.65 -25.16
N VAL A 59 46.30 49.51 -23.98
CA VAL A 59 45.43 50.52 -23.28
C VAL A 59 44.16 51.00 -24.05
N GLY A 60 43.00 51.33 -23.45
CA GLY A 60 42.54 51.25 -22.05
C GLY A 60 41.17 51.94 -21.85
N ALA A 61 40.72 52.04 -20.59
CA ALA A 61 39.36 52.41 -20.20
C ALA A 61 39.01 53.92 -20.28
N SER A 62 37.70 54.23 -20.39
CA SER A 62 37.03 55.23 -19.55
C SER A 62 35.50 55.03 -19.52
N SER A 63 34.87 55.50 -18.45
CA SER A 63 33.42 55.75 -18.29
C SER A 63 33.05 57.16 -18.81
N TYR A 64 31.78 57.42 -19.17
CA TYR A 64 30.85 58.34 -18.43
C TYR A 64 29.61 58.87 -19.23
N LEU A 65 28.49 59.09 -18.50
CA LEU A 65 27.33 60.01 -18.73
C LEU A 65 26.39 59.72 -19.95
N ASP A 66 25.09 60.04 -19.96
CA ASP A 66 24.16 60.57 -18.91
C ASP A 66 22.66 60.26 -19.20
N ASP A 67 21.79 60.50 -18.19
CA ASP A 67 20.36 60.97 -18.17
C ASP A 67 19.36 60.74 -19.34
N THR A 68 18.02 60.71 -19.18
CA THR A 68 17.04 60.86 -18.06
C THR A 68 15.80 59.94 -18.37
N ASP A 69 14.77 59.68 -17.55
CA ASP A 69 13.93 60.50 -16.64
C ASP A 69 13.39 59.66 -15.44
N GLY A 70 12.84 60.34 -14.40
CA GLY A 70 12.20 59.73 -13.21
C GLY A 70 10.67 59.46 -13.37
N ASP A 71 9.89 59.19 -12.32
CA ASP A 71 10.11 59.11 -10.86
C ASP A 71 8.97 58.28 -10.19
N PHE A 72 9.08 57.93 -8.90
CA PHE A 72 8.04 58.03 -7.83
C PHE A 72 8.07 56.92 -6.75
N LEU A 73 8.61 57.29 -5.57
CA LEU A 73 8.42 56.73 -4.20
C LEU A 73 8.66 55.23 -3.89
N ASP A 74 9.91 54.95 -3.52
CA ASP A 74 10.34 54.55 -2.16
C ASP A 74 9.28 54.20 -1.06
N THR A 75 9.52 53.13 -0.31
CA THR A 75 9.47 53.11 1.18
C THR A 75 10.22 51.90 1.77
N PRO A 76 10.80 51.96 2.99
CA PRO A 76 11.92 51.09 3.40
C PRO A 76 11.52 49.84 4.21
N GLY A 77 12.47 48.88 4.28
CA GLY A 77 12.29 47.56 4.89
C GLY A 77 12.45 47.47 6.41
N THR A 78 12.31 46.24 6.93
CA THR A 78 12.48 45.89 8.37
C THR A 78 13.40 44.66 8.56
N SER A 79 13.84 44.43 9.79
CA SER A 79 15.08 43.69 10.13
C SER A 79 14.91 42.22 10.53
N LYS A 80 15.98 41.42 10.32
CA LYS A 80 16.17 40.04 10.86
C LYS A 80 16.34 40.04 12.39
N PRO A 81 16.01 38.94 13.07
CA PRO A 81 17.04 38.03 13.63
C PRO A 81 16.77 36.55 13.24
N ARG A 82 17.73 35.69 12.86
CA ARG A 82 18.95 35.11 13.49
C ARG A 82 18.74 33.92 14.46
N TRP A 83 18.88 32.71 13.89
CA TRP A 83 19.58 31.51 14.43
C TRP A 83 18.81 30.65 15.47
N SER A 84 19.11 29.36 15.73
CA SER A 84 20.28 28.49 15.40
C SER A 84 19.96 26.97 15.30
N GLY A 85 20.82 26.20 14.62
CA GLY A 85 21.02 24.73 14.78
C GLY A 85 20.28 23.82 13.76
N GLU A 86 20.77 22.63 13.37
CA GLU A 86 22.10 21.98 13.58
C GLU A 86 22.48 21.06 12.38
N GLU A 87 23.67 20.44 12.46
CA GLU A 87 24.60 20.09 11.37
C GLU A 87 24.40 18.77 10.57
N THR A 88 24.72 18.82 9.26
CA THR A 88 25.53 17.82 8.48
C THR A 88 24.93 16.44 8.08
N PRO A 89 25.54 15.64 7.15
CA PRO A 89 26.86 15.75 6.48
C PRO A 89 26.86 15.79 4.94
N ALA A 90 28.05 15.65 4.32
CA ALA A 90 28.32 15.98 2.91
C ALA A 90 29.11 14.90 2.13
N ALA A 91 29.01 14.91 0.79
CA ALA A 91 29.73 14.01 -0.12
C ALA A 91 30.40 14.70 -1.33
N LEU A 92 31.70 15.00 -1.16
CA LEU A 92 32.80 14.74 -2.12
C LEU A 92 32.60 14.90 -3.66
N ARG A 93 32.93 16.09 -4.15
CA ARG A 93 34.04 16.36 -5.11
C ARG A 93 34.30 15.31 -6.23
N ALA A 94 34.02 15.70 -7.48
CA ALA A 94 34.68 15.16 -8.68
C ALA A 94 35.37 16.27 -9.49
N LYS A 95 36.54 16.00 -10.09
CA LYS A 95 37.37 16.98 -10.82
C LYS A 95 37.79 16.42 -12.17
N ARG A 96 37.30 16.99 -13.29
CA ARG A 96 37.74 16.62 -14.65
C ARG A 96 38.48 17.76 -15.35
N LYS A 97 39.63 17.42 -15.94
CA LYS A 97 40.43 18.26 -16.83
C LYS A 97 40.28 17.72 -18.26
N SER A 98 39.70 18.51 -19.14
CA SER A 98 39.80 18.41 -20.60
C SER A 98 39.23 19.69 -21.20
N GLY A 99 39.77 20.29 -22.26
CA GLY A 99 40.91 19.89 -23.09
C GLY A 99 40.72 20.54 -24.46
N ALA A 100 41.54 21.54 -24.79
CA ALA A 100 41.25 22.40 -25.94
C ALA A 100 41.41 21.67 -27.29
N LYS A 101 40.39 21.75 -28.14
CA LYS A 101 40.44 21.47 -29.59
C LYS A 101 39.27 22.15 -30.29
N GLY A 102 39.50 22.67 -31.49
CA GLY A 102 38.47 23.32 -32.31
C GLY A 102 38.24 24.79 -31.99
N ALA A 103 39.15 25.67 -32.43
CA ALA A 103 38.82 27.09 -32.58
C ALA A 103 37.87 27.24 -33.77
N LEU A 104 36.57 27.10 -33.49
CA LEU A 104 35.47 27.30 -34.44
C LEU A 104 35.65 28.69 -35.09
N THR A 105 35.56 28.80 -36.43
CA THR A 105 35.82 30.10 -37.10
C THR A 105 34.75 31.12 -36.70
N LEU A 106 34.99 32.43 -36.80
CA LEU A 106 33.96 33.44 -36.47
C LEU A 106 32.62 33.17 -37.18
N ARG A 107 32.67 32.75 -38.45
CA ARG A 107 31.49 32.42 -39.25
C ARG A 107 30.79 31.14 -38.81
N ASP A 108 31.52 30.20 -38.22
CA ASP A 108 30.94 28.96 -37.66
C ASP A 108 30.50 29.14 -36.21
N GLN A 109 31.12 30.04 -35.45
CA GLN A 109 30.62 30.54 -34.17
C GLN A 109 29.30 31.30 -34.37
N GLU A 110 29.22 32.15 -35.39
CA GLU A 110 28.00 32.87 -35.79
C GLU A 110 26.88 31.90 -36.19
N LYS A 111 27.17 30.88 -37.01
CA LYS A 111 26.22 29.77 -37.28
C LYS A 111 25.82 29.02 -36.01
N HIS A 112 26.75 28.75 -35.09
CA HIS A 112 26.45 28.02 -33.86
C HIS A 112 25.62 28.88 -32.90
N ILE A 113 25.86 30.18 -32.84
CA ILE A 113 25.03 31.18 -32.15
C ILE A 113 23.63 31.24 -32.79
N ASP A 114 23.51 31.23 -34.13
CA ASP A 114 22.21 31.20 -34.80
C ASP A 114 21.48 29.85 -34.66
N HIS A 115 22.21 28.75 -34.54
CA HIS A 115 21.65 27.45 -34.16
C HIS A 115 21.14 27.47 -32.72
N LEU A 116 21.94 27.95 -31.77
CA LEU A 116 21.55 28.14 -30.37
C LEU A 116 20.40 29.14 -30.20
N LYS A 117 20.30 30.19 -31.05
CA LYS A 117 19.13 31.09 -31.08
C LYS A 117 17.88 30.34 -31.55
N LYS A 118 17.98 29.49 -32.57
CA LYS A 118 16.87 28.64 -33.02
C LYS A 118 16.48 27.62 -31.96
N GLU A 119 17.43 26.89 -31.39
CA GLU A 119 17.16 25.99 -30.27
C GLU A 119 16.55 26.73 -29.06
N ASN A 120 17.01 27.95 -28.74
CA ASN A 120 16.41 28.75 -27.66
C ASN A 120 14.99 29.26 -28.01
N PHE A 121 14.71 29.52 -29.28
CA PHE A 121 13.38 29.89 -29.78
C PHE A 121 12.42 28.68 -29.79
N ASP A 122 12.89 27.53 -30.27
CA ASP A 122 12.14 26.26 -30.26
C ASP A 122 11.91 25.77 -28.82
N ILE A 123 12.89 25.95 -27.92
CA ILE A 123 12.73 25.72 -26.48
C ILE A 123 11.73 26.71 -25.87
N LYS A 124 11.73 28.00 -26.25
CA LYS A 124 10.71 28.96 -25.78
C LYS A 124 9.31 28.62 -26.26
N ILE A 125 9.16 28.19 -27.52
CA ILE A 125 7.89 27.67 -28.05
C ILE A 125 7.47 26.40 -27.30
N LYS A 126 8.43 25.52 -26.99
CA LYS A 126 8.17 24.28 -26.23
C LYS A 126 7.82 24.56 -24.76
N CYS A 127 8.43 25.56 -24.13
CA CYS A 127 8.03 26.05 -22.81
C CYS A 127 6.64 26.67 -22.87
N HIS A 128 6.35 27.55 -23.83
CA HIS A 128 5.01 28.12 -24.01
C HIS A 128 3.95 27.02 -24.18
N PHE A 129 4.18 26.03 -25.03
CA PHE A 129 3.24 24.90 -25.18
C PHE A 129 3.20 23.95 -23.97
N LEU A 130 4.21 23.94 -23.09
CA LEU A 130 4.18 23.21 -21.81
C LEU A 130 3.49 24.02 -20.70
N GLU A 131 3.61 25.34 -20.70
CA GLU A 131 2.94 26.30 -19.82
C GLU A 131 1.44 26.37 -20.17
N GLU A 132 1.11 26.46 -21.46
CA GLU A 132 -0.26 26.38 -21.99
C GLU A 132 -0.89 25.01 -21.72
N ARG A 133 -0.12 23.91 -21.86
CA ARG A 133 -0.58 22.57 -21.50
C ARG A 133 -0.68 22.35 -19.98
N LEU A 134 0.14 23.01 -19.16
CA LEU A 134 -0.02 23.06 -17.71
C LEU A 134 -1.30 23.81 -17.33
N ALA A 135 -1.53 25.00 -17.91
CA ALA A 135 -2.76 25.76 -17.70
C ALA A 135 -4.03 24.99 -18.13
N GLN A 136 -3.93 24.16 -19.18
CA GLN A 136 -5.03 23.27 -19.61
C GLN A 136 -5.18 22.00 -18.76
N LEU A 137 -4.12 21.47 -18.15
CA LEU A 137 -4.16 20.25 -17.32
C LEU A 137 -4.37 20.51 -15.82
N ALA A 138 -4.15 21.75 -15.36
CA ALA A 138 -4.15 22.09 -13.94
C ALA A 138 -5.01 23.33 -13.55
N PRO A 139 -6.18 23.62 -14.16
CA PRO A 139 -7.05 24.69 -13.68
C PRO A 139 -7.45 24.40 -12.22
N ASP A 140 -7.91 23.19 -11.91
CA ASP A 140 -8.32 22.78 -10.57
C ASP A 140 -7.20 22.92 -9.52
N GLN A 141 -5.93 22.67 -9.88
CA GLN A 141 -4.82 22.81 -8.95
C GLN A 141 -4.35 24.25 -8.78
N MET A 142 -4.41 25.07 -9.84
CA MET A 142 -4.04 26.49 -9.74
C MET A 142 -5.14 27.30 -9.06
N ASP A 143 -6.42 26.98 -9.31
CA ASP A 143 -7.56 27.52 -8.58
C ASP A 143 -7.60 26.98 -7.14
N ALA A 144 -7.23 25.72 -6.87
CA ALA A 144 -7.05 25.24 -5.50
C ALA A 144 -5.90 25.97 -4.78
N ALA A 145 -4.77 26.23 -5.43
CA ALA A 145 -3.66 26.97 -4.83
C ALA A 145 -4.00 28.46 -4.61
N LEU A 146 -4.76 29.08 -5.52
CA LEU A 146 -5.30 30.44 -5.35
C LEU A 146 -6.35 30.49 -4.24
N LYS A 147 -7.27 29.53 -4.20
CA LYS A 147 -8.28 29.40 -3.15
C LYS A 147 -7.63 29.14 -1.80
N GLN A 148 -6.65 28.24 -1.70
CA GLN A 148 -5.88 28.01 -0.49
C GLN A 148 -5.06 29.24 -0.07
N ASN A 149 -4.57 30.05 -1.01
CA ASN A 149 -3.97 31.37 -0.68
C ASN A 149 -5.02 32.38 -0.18
N ILE A 150 -6.23 32.38 -0.74
CA ILE A 150 -7.34 33.23 -0.28
C ILE A 150 -7.80 32.78 1.12
N ASP A 151 -7.95 31.48 1.34
CA ASP A 151 -8.33 30.87 2.62
C ASP A 151 -7.23 31.13 3.68
N LEU A 152 -5.95 30.91 3.37
CA LEU A 152 -4.82 31.28 4.25
C LEU A 152 -4.77 32.79 4.53
N LYS A 153 -5.19 33.65 3.60
CA LYS A 153 -5.26 35.10 3.78
C LYS A 153 -6.48 35.53 4.60
N ILE A 154 -7.59 34.80 4.49
CA ILE A 154 -8.77 34.91 5.37
C ILE A 154 -8.40 34.44 6.77
N GLU A 155 -7.72 33.30 6.93
CA GLU A 155 -7.23 32.80 8.20
C GLU A 155 -6.20 33.74 8.83
N LEU A 156 -5.22 34.26 8.07
CA LEU A 156 -4.25 35.21 8.59
C LEU A 156 -4.90 36.56 8.96
N SER A 157 -5.97 36.96 8.25
CA SER A 157 -6.82 38.09 8.65
C SER A 157 -7.64 37.78 9.91
N ALA A 158 -8.24 36.59 10.01
CA ALA A 158 -9.06 36.16 11.13
C ALA A 158 -8.23 35.95 12.40
N ARG A 159 -7.07 35.28 12.31
CA ARG A 159 -6.05 35.19 13.36
C ARG A 159 -5.48 36.58 13.68
N GLY A 160 -5.35 37.47 12.69
CA GLY A 160 -4.97 38.87 12.91
C GLY A 160 -6.03 39.69 13.68
N GLN A 161 -7.32 39.40 13.44
CA GLN A 161 -8.44 39.94 14.21
C GLN A 161 -8.54 39.29 15.60
N GLU A 162 -8.27 37.99 15.71
CA GLU A 162 -8.32 37.26 16.98
C GLU A 162 -7.14 37.64 17.88
N ILE A 163 -5.94 37.83 17.34
CA ILE A 163 -4.82 38.45 18.06
C ILE A 163 -5.17 39.89 18.49
N LYS A 164 -6.02 40.61 17.76
CA LYS A 164 -6.54 41.93 18.19
C LYS A 164 -7.64 41.80 19.26
N ARG A 165 -8.51 40.78 19.22
CA ARG A 165 -9.46 40.45 20.30
C ARG A 165 -8.72 40.03 21.56
N LEU A 166 -7.86 39.02 21.48
CA LEU A 166 -7.03 38.54 22.57
C LEU A 166 -6.11 39.62 23.13
N LYS A 167 -5.57 40.55 22.33
CA LYS A 167 -4.85 41.73 22.86
C LYS A 167 -5.76 42.76 23.53
N LYS A 168 -7.00 42.95 23.08
CA LYS A 168 -7.99 43.75 23.81
C LYS A 168 -8.37 43.07 25.12
N LEU A 169 -8.71 41.79 25.08
CA LEU A 169 -9.08 40.97 26.23
C LEU A 169 -7.94 40.90 27.24
N LEU A 170 -6.69 40.75 26.80
CA LEU A 170 -5.51 40.86 27.67
C LEU A 170 -5.35 42.28 28.22
N LEU A 171 -5.56 43.35 27.45
CA LEU A 171 -5.55 44.73 27.95
C LEU A 171 -6.78 45.09 28.81
N GLU A 172 -7.83 44.28 28.79
CA GLU A 172 -9.03 44.41 29.62
C GLU A 172 -8.83 43.61 30.91
N LEU A 173 -8.30 42.39 30.84
CA LEU A 173 -7.86 41.56 31.96
C LEU A 173 -6.64 42.14 32.69
N GLU A 174 -5.71 42.83 32.02
CA GLU A 174 -4.61 43.59 32.63
C GLU A 174 -5.15 44.82 33.35
N ARG A 175 -6.17 45.50 32.79
CA ARG A 175 -6.85 46.61 33.47
C ARG A 175 -7.72 46.12 34.62
N GLU A 176 -8.28 44.92 34.53
CA GLU A 176 -9.04 44.29 35.60
C GLU A 176 -8.13 43.72 36.67
N LEU A 177 -6.95 43.20 36.33
CA LEU A 177 -5.87 42.93 37.28
C LEU A 177 -5.35 44.20 37.92
N GLU A 178 -5.12 45.30 37.18
CA GLU A 178 -4.76 46.59 37.78
C GLU A 178 -5.89 47.16 38.67
N ARG A 179 -7.16 46.97 38.30
CA ARG A 179 -8.33 47.34 39.13
C ARG A 179 -8.44 46.44 40.36
N MET A 180 -8.17 45.14 40.26
CA MET A 180 -8.15 44.19 41.37
C MET A 180 -6.92 44.38 42.27
N GLN A 181 -5.79 44.82 41.73
CA GLN A 181 -4.55 45.06 42.48
C GLN A 181 -4.58 46.43 43.18
N ARG A 182 -5.07 47.48 42.50
CA ARG A 182 -5.41 48.76 43.16
C ARG A 182 -6.63 48.61 44.08
N GLY A 183 -7.57 47.72 43.76
CA GLY A 183 -8.78 47.42 44.53
C GLY A 183 -8.55 46.52 45.73
N ALA A 184 -7.59 45.60 45.72
CA ALA A 184 -7.20 44.84 46.91
C ALA A 184 -6.55 45.74 47.97
N SER A 185 -5.90 46.83 47.54
CA SER A 185 -5.44 47.89 48.44
C SER A 185 -6.59 48.83 48.82
N ARG A 186 -7.17 49.57 47.86
CA ARG A 186 -8.17 50.62 48.13
C ARG A 186 -9.55 50.12 48.53
N GLY A 187 -9.92 48.90 48.16
CA GLY A 187 -11.15 48.24 48.58
C GLY A 187 -11.01 47.66 49.98
N ARG A 188 -9.82 47.19 50.39
CA ARG A 188 -9.57 46.82 51.80
C ARG A 188 -9.38 48.04 52.68
N GLU A 189 -8.75 49.10 52.16
CA GLU A 189 -8.64 50.42 52.80
C GLU A 189 -10.03 51.05 52.95
N ARG A 190 -10.87 51.08 51.90
CA ARG A 190 -12.25 51.54 51.99
C ARG A 190 -13.16 50.63 52.79
N GLU A 191 -13.07 49.30 52.71
CA GLU A 191 -13.83 48.45 53.64
C GLU A 191 -13.39 48.68 55.07
N LEU A 192 -12.11 49.01 55.34
CA LEU A 192 -11.66 49.34 56.69
C LEU A 192 -12.07 50.75 57.12
N GLU A 193 -12.08 51.75 56.24
CA GLU A 193 -12.64 53.08 56.49
C GLU A 193 -14.16 53.02 56.67
N GLU A 194 -14.88 52.33 55.79
CA GLU A 194 -16.33 52.15 55.82
C GLU A 194 -16.76 51.27 56.99
N LYS A 195 -15.95 50.28 57.39
CA LYS A 195 -16.16 49.54 58.67
C LYS A 195 -15.68 50.32 59.88
N LEU A 196 -14.76 51.28 59.77
CA LEU A 196 -14.47 52.23 60.85
C LEU A 196 -15.64 53.20 61.01
N GLU A 197 -16.15 53.74 59.91
CA GLU A 197 -17.30 54.64 59.88
C GLU A 197 -18.60 53.91 60.23
N GLU A 198 -18.78 52.63 59.87
CA GLU A 198 -19.88 51.80 60.38
C GLU A 198 -19.69 51.51 61.85
N ARG A 199 -18.48 51.20 62.36
CA ARG A 199 -18.25 51.05 63.81
C ARG A 199 -18.42 52.37 64.54
N ASP A 200 -18.10 53.53 63.95
CA ASP A 200 -18.30 54.86 64.52
C ASP A 200 -19.73 55.36 64.34
N ARG A 201 -20.45 54.94 63.29
CA ARG A 201 -21.91 55.12 63.14
C ARG A 201 -22.62 54.24 64.15
N GLU A 202 -22.22 52.99 64.32
CA GLU A 202 -22.77 52.03 65.28
C GLU A 202 -22.38 52.40 66.72
N ILE A 203 -21.21 53.01 66.99
CA ILE A 203 -20.90 53.61 68.30
C ILE A 203 -21.68 54.91 68.49
N ARG A 204 -21.91 55.73 67.44
CA ARG A 204 -22.83 56.88 67.51
C ARG A 204 -24.29 56.46 67.67
N GLU A 205 -24.72 55.34 67.10
CA GLU A 205 -26.08 54.80 67.14
C GLU A 205 -26.30 53.96 68.39
N LEU A 206 -25.29 53.30 68.95
CA LEU A 206 -25.35 52.74 70.30
C LEU A 206 -25.38 53.87 71.33
N ARG A 207 -24.61 54.95 71.15
CA ARG A 207 -24.76 56.17 71.97
C ARG A 207 -26.11 56.87 71.75
N ARG A 208 -26.68 56.86 70.54
CA ARG A 208 -27.97 57.48 70.20
C ARG A 208 -29.18 56.56 70.44
N ARG A 209 -28.98 55.26 70.67
CA ARG A 209 -29.98 54.31 71.21
C ARG A 209 -29.90 54.27 72.74
N GLN A 210 -28.71 54.39 73.33
CA GLN A 210 -28.52 54.54 74.78
C GLN A 210 -28.98 55.91 75.30
N ASN A 211 -28.85 56.98 74.49
CA ASN A 211 -29.56 58.26 74.66
C ASN A 211 -30.86 58.32 73.82
N GLY A 212 -31.34 57.18 73.32
CA GLY A 212 -32.54 57.06 72.47
C GLY A 212 -33.75 56.44 73.16
N GLN A 213 -33.58 56.02 74.42
CA GLN A 213 -34.66 55.59 75.31
C GLN A 213 -35.01 56.70 76.31
N GLY A 214 -35.08 57.95 75.82
CA GLY A 214 -35.44 59.15 76.57
C GLY A 214 -36.77 59.74 76.11
N HIS A 215 -36.87 60.10 74.83
CA HIS A 215 -37.99 60.93 74.32
C HIS A 215 -39.36 60.22 74.13
N GLU A 216 -39.56 58.98 74.57
CA GLU A 216 -40.91 58.40 74.81
C GLU A 216 -41.23 58.24 76.32
N ALA A 217 -40.25 58.55 77.17
CA ALA A 217 -40.41 58.72 78.62
C ALA A 217 -40.57 60.20 78.96
N ASP A 218 -39.75 61.09 78.39
CA ASP A 218 -39.74 62.53 78.70
C ASP A 218 -41.13 63.19 78.51
N GLU A 219 -41.81 62.91 77.40
CA GLU A 219 -43.15 63.45 77.11
C GLU A 219 -44.21 62.90 78.08
N ARG A 220 -44.14 61.61 78.44
CA ARG A 220 -45.03 61.01 79.45
C ARG A 220 -44.69 61.42 80.88
N THR A 221 -43.46 61.80 81.18
CA THR A 221 -43.12 62.45 82.45
C THR A 221 -43.59 63.89 82.48
N ALA A 222 -43.62 64.62 81.37
CA ALA A 222 -44.22 65.95 81.32
C ALA A 222 -45.74 65.89 81.59
N GLU A 223 -46.48 65.00 80.90
CA GLU A 223 -47.92 64.79 81.13
C GLU A 223 -48.23 64.32 82.58
N LEU A 224 -47.32 63.56 83.20
CA LEU A 224 -47.47 63.11 84.60
C LEU A 224 -46.95 64.12 85.64
N GLU A 225 -46.07 65.06 85.26
CA GLU A 225 -45.66 66.18 86.11
C GLU A 225 -46.73 67.27 86.10
N GLU A 226 -47.35 67.58 84.96
CA GLU A 226 -48.52 68.47 84.85
C GLU A 226 -49.69 67.93 85.69
N GLN A 227 -50.03 66.64 85.57
CA GLN A 227 -51.04 65.99 86.42
C GLN A 227 -50.65 65.86 87.91
N LEU A 228 -49.38 66.04 88.27
CA LEU A 228 -48.91 66.13 89.66
C LEU A 228 -48.79 67.58 90.17
N GLU A 229 -48.81 68.56 89.28
CA GLU A 229 -48.87 70.00 89.60
C GLU A 229 -50.34 70.39 89.83
N ASP A 230 -51.25 70.03 88.91
CA ASP A 230 -52.72 70.14 89.12
C ASP A 230 -53.18 69.46 90.43
N ALA A 231 -52.64 68.27 90.72
CA ALA A 231 -52.95 67.52 91.94
C ALA A 231 -52.26 68.08 93.20
N ARG A 232 -51.28 68.99 93.05
CA ARG A 232 -50.71 69.75 94.18
C ARG A 232 -51.52 71.01 94.45
N ASP A 233 -51.90 71.75 93.42
CA ASP A 233 -52.69 72.98 93.57
C ASP A 233 -54.05 72.66 94.24
N LEU A 234 -54.73 71.58 93.79
CA LEU A 234 -55.93 71.07 94.46
C LEU A 234 -55.71 70.58 95.91
N LEU A 235 -54.47 70.27 96.31
CA LEU A 235 -54.12 69.92 97.69
C LEU A 235 -53.65 71.12 98.52
N GLU A 236 -53.07 72.15 97.93
CA GLU A 236 -52.81 73.43 98.61
C GLU A 236 -54.12 74.19 98.87
N GLU A 237 -55.06 74.20 97.93
CA GLU A 237 -56.41 74.74 98.16
C GLU A 237 -57.16 73.98 99.28
N ASN A 238 -57.11 72.64 99.30
CA ASN A 238 -57.69 71.85 100.38
C ASN A 238 -57.00 72.09 101.74
N ASN A 239 -55.67 72.26 101.77
CA ASN A 239 -54.97 72.58 103.02
C ASN A 239 -55.32 73.99 103.52
N ALA A 240 -55.42 74.99 102.64
CA ALA A 240 -55.83 76.35 103.00
C ALA A 240 -57.26 76.38 103.58
N GLU A 241 -58.18 75.57 103.05
CA GLU A 241 -59.54 75.45 103.59
C GLU A 241 -59.59 74.66 104.92
N ILE A 242 -58.70 73.66 105.09
CA ILE A 242 -58.50 72.96 106.37
C ILE A 242 -57.90 73.88 107.44
N GLU A 243 -57.08 74.88 107.08
CA GLU A 243 -56.62 75.91 108.03
C GLU A 243 -57.76 76.87 108.42
N ARG A 244 -58.57 77.35 107.46
CA ARG A 244 -59.77 78.17 107.76
C ARG A 244 -60.76 77.46 108.68
N LEU A 245 -60.94 76.15 108.52
CA LEU A 245 -61.83 75.35 109.37
C LEU A 245 -61.25 75.03 110.76
N ARG A 246 -59.97 75.32 111.02
CA ARG A 246 -59.36 75.19 112.36
C ARG A 246 -59.55 76.44 113.23
N GLU A 247 -59.66 77.63 112.63
CA GLU A 247 -59.87 78.88 113.39
C GLU A 247 -61.29 79.06 113.96
N MET A 248 -62.26 78.21 113.57
CA MET A 248 -63.66 78.31 114.03
C MET A 248 -64.07 77.32 115.14
N VAL A 249 -63.16 76.46 115.63
CA VAL A 249 -63.49 75.39 116.61
C VAL A 249 -62.86 75.63 117.99
N GLU A 250 -61.91 76.56 118.12
CA GLU A 250 -61.32 76.93 119.41
C GLU A 250 -62.06 78.12 120.05
N HIS A 251 -63.14 77.86 120.81
CA HIS A 251 -63.55 78.57 122.04
C HIS A 251 -64.86 77.98 122.62
N GLY A 252 -64.80 77.33 123.80
CA GLY A 252 -66.03 76.93 124.51
C GLY A 252 -65.82 76.17 125.83
N GLY A 253 -66.36 76.72 126.93
CA GLY A 253 -66.70 76.00 128.17
C GLY A 253 -65.86 76.30 129.42
N ASP A 254 -66.52 76.74 130.51
CA ASP A 254 -66.17 76.48 131.92
C ASP A 254 -67.42 76.71 132.83
N ASP A 255 -67.41 76.26 134.09
CA ASP A 255 -68.62 75.89 134.87
C ASP A 255 -68.75 76.49 136.30
N GLY A 256 -70.00 76.73 136.74
CA GLY A 256 -70.52 76.36 138.09
C GLY A 256 -70.35 77.25 139.36
N ASP A 257 -71.48 77.74 139.90
CA ASP A 257 -71.83 77.92 141.34
C ASP A 257 -73.41 78.02 141.45
N GLY A 258 -74.13 78.10 142.58
CA GLY A 258 -73.73 78.33 143.98
C GLY A 258 -74.83 78.28 145.05
N GLN A 259 -74.61 78.98 146.16
CA GLN A 259 -75.35 78.85 147.44
C GLN A 259 -76.32 80.01 147.73
N LEU A 260 -77.61 79.73 148.00
CA LEU A 260 -78.51 80.65 148.73
C LEU A 260 -79.75 79.99 149.39
N LYS A 261 -79.62 78.75 149.88
CA LYS A 261 -80.70 78.00 150.56
C LYS A 261 -80.82 78.33 152.06
N GLN A 262 -81.64 79.30 152.47
CA GLN A 262 -81.98 79.43 153.92
C GLN A 262 -83.29 80.13 154.34
N ARG A 263 -84.19 80.56 153.42
CA ARG A 263 -85.39 81.36 153.79
C ARG A 263 -86.69 80.56 153.97
N VAL A 264 -86.61 79.33 154.50
CA VAL A 264 -87.74 78.38 154.61
C VAL A 264 -88.30 78.25 156.04
N ALA A 265 -87.61 78.75 157.08
CA ALA A 265 -87.72 78.16 158.43
C ALA A 265 -88.54 78.90 159.52
N GLU A 266 -88.95 80.17 159.37
CA GLU A 266 -89.20 81.03 160.56
C GLU A 266 -90.46 81.95 160.57
N LEU A 267 -91.38 81.91 159.60
CA LEU A 267 -92.56 82.82 159.57
C LEU A 267 -93.94 82.16 159.69
N GLU A 268 -94.02 80.88 160.09
CA GLU A 268 -95.29 80.16 160.26
C GLU A 268 -96.01 80.43 161.61
N ALA A 269 -95.40 81.19 162.52
CA ALA A 269 -95.73 81.07 163.95
C ALA A 269 -96.93 81.89 164.49
N ALA A 270 -97.17 83.13 164.02
CA ALA A 270 -98.26 83.98 164.54
C ALA A 270 -98.55 85.25 163.72
N ASN A 271 -99.80 85.46 163.28
CA ASN A 271 -100.49 86.77 163.38
C ASN A 271 -102.02 86.76 163.11
N GLU A 272 -102.73 85.64 163.27
CA GLU A 272 -104.15 85.51 162.85
C GLU A 272 -105.15 86.39 163.66
N GLU A 273 -104.78 86.84 164.86
CA GLU A 273 -105.75 87.18 165.91
C GLU A 273 -106.47 88.54 165.79
N TRP A 274 -105.96 89.48 164.97
CA TRP A 274 -106.49 90.87 164.90
C TRP A 274 -107.48 91.12 163.76
N GLN A 275 -108.14 90.05 163.33
CA GLN A 275 -109.26 90.02 162.40
C GLN A 275 -110.59 90.49 163.06
N GLN A 276 -111.68 90.46 162.30
CA GLN A 276 -113.09 90.44 162.75
C GLN A 276 -113.69 91.70 163.42
N ARG A 277 -113.05 92.39 164.37
CA ARG A 277 -113.79 93.33 165.26
C ARG A 277 -114.13 94.73 164.71
N MET A 278 -113.63 95.12 163.54
CA MET A 278 -114.03 96.37 162.86
C MET A 278 -114.98 96.14 161.66
N GLN A 279 -115.47 94.92 161.48
CA GLN A 279 -116.17 94.50 160.27
C GLN A 279 -117.66 94.90 160.26
N ASN A 280 -118.41 94.47 161.28
CA ASN A 280 -119.89 94.45 161.35
C ASN A 280 -120.63 95.81 161.43
N MET A 281 -120.05 96.93 160.96
CA MET A 281 -120.79 98.20 160.72
C MET A 281 -120.40 98.89 159.41
N ALA A 282 -119.47 98.33 158.62
CA ALA A 282 -119.29 98.72 157.22
C ALA A 282 -120.18 97.87 156.30
N ASP A 283 -120.36 96.59 156.64
CA ASP A 283 -121.07 95.57 155.85
C ASP A 283 -122.43 96.08 155.31
N ASP A 284 -123.30 96.65 156.17
CA ASP A 284 -124.63 97.19 155.81
C ASP A 284 -124.63 98.29 154.72
N TYR A 285 -123.50 98.99 154.50
CA TYR A 285 -123.35 99.99 153.43
C TYR A 285 -122.52 99.48 152.23
N GLU A 286 -121.86 98.33 152.36
CA GLU A 286 -121.09 97.72 151.29
C GLU A 286 -121.99 96.85 150.37
N GLU A 287 -123.06 96.23 150.90
CA GLU A 287 -123.95 95.32 150.15
C GLU A 287 -124.67 95.99 148.96
N GLU A 288 -125.42 97.09 149.14
CA GLU A 288 -126.12 97.79 148.02
C GLU A 288 -125.16 98.29 146.93
N LYS A 289 -123.88 98.50 147.28
CA LYS A 289 -122.84 98.95 146.37
C LYS A 289 -122.20 97.80 145.58
N GLN A 290 -122.10 96.60 146.17
CA GLN A 290 -121.52 95.43 145.52
C GLN A 290 -122.39 94.90 144.36
N GLU A 291 -123.72 94.92 144.48
CA GLU A 291 -124.61 94.47 143.39
C GLU A 291 -124.41 95.27 142.08
N LEU A 292 -124.20 96.59 142.18
CA LEU A 292 -123.95 97.46 141.03
C LEU A 292 -122.55 97.27 140.41
N VAL A 293 -121.55 96.84 141.19
CA VAL A 293 -120.20 96.55 140.69
C VAL A 293 -120.17 95.21 139.95
N GLY A 294 -120.78 94.15 140.51
CA GLY A 294 -120.77 92.82 139.89
C GLY A 294 -121.39 92.78 138.49
N SER A 295 -122.41 93.60 138.23
CA SER A 295 -123.01 93.73 136.89
C SER A 295 -122.09 94.39 135.85
N ILE A 296 -121.07 95.14 136.27
CA ILE A 296 -120.11 95.80 135.38
C ILE A 296 -118.94 94.85 135.07
N GLU A 297 -118.39 94.20 136.11
CA GLU A 297 -117.29 93.24 135.97
C GLU A 297 -117.70 92.02 135.10
N SER A 298 -118.95 91.57 135.22
CA SER A 298 -119.53 90.52 134.37
C SER A 298 -119.51 90.85 132.87
N MET A 299 -119.54 92.13 132.47
CA MET A 299 -119.42 92.52 131.06
C MET A 299 -117.96 92.67 130.62
N GLY A 300 -117.07 93.12 131.51
CA GLY A 300 -115.63 93.24 131.24
C GLY A 300 -115.00 91.90 130.83
N LEU A 301 -115.17 90.87 131.66
CA LEU A 301 -114.67 89.51 131.39
C LEU A 301 -115.20 88.90 130.08
N LYS A 302 -116.36 89.37 129.59
CA LYS A 302 -116.94 88.91 128.32
C LYS A 302 -116.25 89.51 127.09
N ILE A 303 -115.61 90.67 127.24
CA ILE A 303 -114.90 91.37 126.17
C ILE A 303 -113.48 90.80 126.03
N GLU A 304 -112.74 90.63 127.14
CA GLU A 304 -111.39 90.05 127.12
C GLU A 304 -111.37 88.63 126.50
N GLN A 305 -112.34 87.79 126.87
CA GLN A 305 -112.48 86.43 126.30
C GLN A 305 -112.74 86.41 124.78
N LEU A 306 -113.27 87.50 124.20
CA LEU A 306 -113.44 87.63 122.75
C LEU A 306 -112.20 88.19 122.06
N GLN A 307 -111.43 89.07 122.73
CA GLN A 307 -110.17 89.60 122.20
C GLN A 307 -109.10 88.52 122.12
N HIS A 308 -108.83 87.80 123.21
CA HIS A 308 -107.80 86.76 123.26
C HIS A 308 -108.04 85.63 122.25
N ARG A 309 -109.31 85.32 121.96
CA ARG A 309 -109.71 84.31 120.97
C ARG A 309 -109.47 84.76 119.52
N ASN A 310 -109.51 86.06 119.25
CA ASN A 310 -109.28 86.63 117.93
C ASN A 310 -107.78 86.72 117.62
N GLU A 311 -106.96 87.06 118.61
CA GLU A 311 -105.49 87.10 118.49
C GLU A 311 -104.91 85.70 118.18
N ALA A 312 -105.35 84.66 118.88
CA ALA A 312 -104.95 83.28 118.62
C ALA A 312 -105.24 82.86 117.15
N GLN A 313 -106.38 83.26 116.59
CA GLN A 313 -106.74 82.98 115.20
C GLN A 313 -105.97 83.81 114.16
N MET A 314 -105.30 84.89 114.57
CA MET A 314 -104.37 85.62 113.70
C MET A 314 -102.98 85.01 113.71
N GLN A 315 -102.53 84.50 114.86
CA GLN A 315 -101.23 83.82 115.03
C GLN A 315 -101.16 82.53 114.18
N GLU A 316 -102.14 81.64 114.33
CA GLU A 316 -102.26 80.37 113.58
C GLU A 316 -102.30 80.60 112.05
N ARG A 317 -102.80 81.78 111.63
CA ARG A 317 -102.88 82.23 110.23
C ARG A 317 -101.60 82.87 109.68
N SER A 318 -100.63 83.25 110.51
CA SER A 318 -99.31 83.72 110.03
C SER A 318 -98.35 82.53 109.90
N GLU A 319 -98.34 81.62 110.87
CA GLU A 319 -97.55 80.38 110.86
C GLU A 319 -97.91 79.51 109.65
N SER A 320 -99.21 79.33 109.38
CA SER A 320 -99.73 78.64 108.18
C SER A 320 -99.31 79.29 106.84
N ARG A 321 -98.83 80.54 106.82
CA ARG A 321 -98.31 81.20 105.60
C ARG A 321 -96.80 81.05 105.46
N ALA A 322 -96.07 81.05 106.57
CA ALA A 322 -94.61 80.88 106.57
C ALA A 322 -94.23 79.50 106.01
N MET A 323 -94.88 78.44 106.50
CA MET A 323 -94.63 77.07 106.03
C MET A 323 -94.90 76.91 104.51
N MET A 324 -95.89 77.62 103.97
CA MET A 324 -96.26 77.59 102.54
C MET A 324 -95.27 78.36 101.63
N LEU A 325 -94.35 79.14 102.19
CA LEU A 325 -93.25 79.78 101.46
C LEU A 325 -92.01 78.89 101.47
N ASP A 326 -91.64 78.35 102.63
CA ASP A 326 -90.53 77.39 102.78
C ASP A 326 -90.74 76.13 101.91
N GLU A 327 -91.97 75.59 101.89
CA GLU A 327 -92.34 74.47 101.01
C GLU A 327 -92.31 74.83 99.52
N ARG A 328 -92.27 76.14 99.16
CA ARG A 328 -92.14 76.60 97.78
C ARG A 328 -90.67 76.80 97.39
N GLU A 329 -89.88 77.43 98.26
CA GLU A 329 -88.43 77.61 98.05
C GLU A 329 -87.73 76.24 97.92
N HIS A 330 -88.13 75.24 98.71
CA HIS A 330 -87.69 73.86 98.55
C HIS A 330 -88.09 73.20 97.21
N ARG A 331 -89.22 73.59 96.59
CA ARG A 331 -89.58 73.09 95.24
C ARG A 331 -88.77 73.78 94.15
N GLU A 332 -88.56 75.09 94.29
CA GLU A 332 -87.79 75.90 93.34
C GLU A 332 -86.34 75.39 93.24
N ALA A 333 -85.70 75.09 94.38
CA ALA A 333 -84.38 74.46 94.43
C ALA A 333 -84.32 73.08 93.75
N VAL A 334 -85.34 72.23 93.94
CA VAL A 334 -85.41 70.90 93.31
C VAL A 334 -85.69 71.00 91.79
N GLU A 335 -86.43 72.01 91.34
CA GLU A 335 -86.62 72.29 89.91
C GLU A 335 -85.32 72.78 89.25
N ASP A 336 -84.53 73.61 89.94
CA ASP A 336 -83.21 74.05 89.47
C ASP A 336 -82.15 72.93 89.46
N ASP A 337 -82.08 72.08 90.49
CA ASP A 337 -81.22 70.87 90.48
C ASP A 337 -81.61 69.92 89.33
N LEU A 338 -82.92 69.74 89.10
CA LEU A 338 -83.43 68.95 87.99
C LEU A 338 -83.08 69.58 86.63
N ASN A 339 -82.97 70.91 86.52
CA ASN A 339 -82.50 71.59 85.32
C ASN A 339 -80.98 71.44 85.13
N GLN A 340 -80.17 71.61 86.17
CA GLN A 340 -78.73 71.33 86.13
C GLN A 340 -78.43 69.88 85.69
N VAL A 341 -79.22 68.91 86.15
CA VAL A 341 -79.08 67.50 85.73
C VAL A 341 -79.46 67.30 84.26
N LYS A 342 -80.48 67.99 83.74
CA LYS A 342 -80.79 67.98 82.28
C LYS A 342 -79.67 68.59 81.46
N ASP A 343 -79.10 69.71 81.90
CA ASP A 343 -78.04 70.40 81.17
C ASP A 343 -76.73 69.59 81.17
N ARG A 344 -76.39 68.96 82.31
CA ARG A 344 -75.28 67.98 82.38
C ARG A 344 -75.52 66.75 81.49
N LEU A 345 -76.75 66.24 81.44
CA LEU A 345 -77.12 65.14 80.54
C LEU A 345 -77.05 65.55 79.07
N ALA A 346 -77.49 66.76 78.72
CA ALA A 346 -77.40 67.29 77.37
C ALA A 346 -75.93 67.52 76.94
N ALA A 347 -75.09 68.03 77.83
CA ALA A 347 -73.65 68.16 77.60
C ALA A 347 -72.99 66.79 77.36
N ALA A 348 -73.27 65.79 78.22
CA ALA A 348 -72.73 64.44 78.07
C ALA A 348 -73.22 63.73 76.79
N LEU A 349 -74.44 64.01 76.33
CA LEU A 349 -74.94 63.50 75.04
C LEU A 349 -74.28 64.18 73.83
N ILE A 350 -73.95 65.47 73.93
CA ILE A 350 -73.19 66.20 72.90
C ILE A 350 -71.74 65.71 72.85
N GLU A 351 -71.10 65.50 74.01
CA GLU A 351 -69.75 64.94 74.11
C GLU A 351 -69.69 63.51 73.56
N LEU A 352 -70.68 62.67 73.89
CA LEU A 352 -70.80 61.33 73.31
C LEU A 352 -70.92 61.37 71.78
N GLN A 353 -71.81 62.22 71.24
CA GLN A 353 -71.92 62.38 69.78
C GLN A 353 -70.62 62.89 69.15
N GLN A 354 -69.91 63.82 69.79
CA GLN A 354 -68.60 64.29 69.32
C GLN A 354 -67.54 63.16 69.33
N LYS A 355 -67.61 62.25 70.31
CA LYS A 355 -66.71 61.08 70.36
C LYS A 355 -67.08 60.00 69.36
N ASP A 356 -68.36 59.79 69.08
CA ASP A 356 -68.82 58.92 67.99
C ASP A 356 -68.40 59.50 66.61
N ASP A 357 -68.59 60.81 66.39
CA ASP A 357 -68.15 61.52 65.19
C ASP A 357 -66.60 61.47 65.01
N GLU A 358 -65.83 61.63 66.10
CA GLU A 358 -64.37 61.44 66.11
C GLU A 358 -63.97 59.99 65.77
N ILE A 359 -64.70 59.00 66.31
CA ILE A 359 -64.45 57.57 66.04
C ILE A 359 -64.73 57.25 64.57
N ASP A 360 -65.82 57.74 63.99
CA ASP A 360 -66.14 57.53 62.57
C ASP A 360 -65.09 58.19 61.65
N LEU A 361 -64.62 59.41 61.96
CA LEU A 361 -63.50 60.02 61.23
C LEU A 361 -62.20 59.20 61.36
N LYS A 362 -61.92 58.61 62.52
CA LYS A 362 -60.75 57.72 62.69
C LYS A 362 -60.92 56.37 62.00
N ASN A 363 -62.14 55.85 61.89
CA ASN A 363 -62.45 54.67 61.09
C ASN A 363 -62.25 54.97 59.59
N GLU A 364 -62.72 56.12 59.09
CA GLU A 364 -62.46 56.55 57.71
C GLU A 364 -60.95 56.73 57.43
N GLU A 365 -60.19 57.33 58.34
CA GLU A 365 -58.72 57.40 58.23
C GLU A 365 -58.06 56.01 58.18
N LEU A 366 -58.50 55.08 59.03
CA LEU A 366 -57.98 53.71 59.08
C LEU A 366 -58.33 52.92 57.81
N ASP A 367 -59.56 52.98 57.31
CA ASP A 367 -59.96 52.32 56.06
C ASP A 367 -59.19 52.88 54.86
N ASN A 368 -58.99 54.21 54.81
CA ASN A 368 -58.15 54.83 53.78
C ASN A 368 -56.69 54.36 53.85
N LEU A 369 -56.13 54.16 55.06
CA LEU A 369 -54.79 53.60 55.25
C LEU A 369 -54.72 52.11 54.88
N VAL A 370 -55.73 51.32 55.21
CA VAL A 370 -55.84 49.90 54.81
C VAL A 370 -55.87 49.80 53.28
N VAL A 371 -56.72 50.57 52.60
CA VAL A 371 -56.78 50.60 51.13
C VAL A 371 -55.45 51.05 50.53
N GLN A 372 -54.74 52.03 51.11
CA GLN A 372 -53.39 52.39 50.66
C GLN A 372 -52.39 51.24 50.84
N HIS A 373 -52.42 50.55 51.98
CA HIS A 373 -51.57 49.38 52.23
C HIS A 373 -51.89 48.21 51.31
N GLU A 374 -53.16 47.95 50.98
CA GLU A 374 -53.57 46.92 50.02
C GLU A 374 -53.08 47.23 48.61
N ASN A 375 -53.27 48.48 48.13
CA ASN A 375 -52.74 48.93 46.83
C ASN A 375 -51.21 48.81 46.76
N ILE A 376 -50.50 49.17 47.84
CA ILE A 376 -49.05 48.98 47.94
C ILE A 376 -48.71 47.49 47.88
N VAL A 377 -49.41 46.63 48.61
CA VAL A 377 -49.19 45.17 48.60
C VAL A 377 -49.48 44.56 47.23
N GLU A 378 -50.47 45.04 46.46
CA GLU A 378 -50.67 44.62 45.07
C GLU A 378 -49.52 45.08 44.16
N GLN A 379 -48.99 46.29 44.32
CA GLN A 379 -47.83 46.77 43.56
C GLN A 379 -46.58 45.91 43.84
N TRP A 380 -46.24 45.67 45.11
CA TRP A 380 -45.13 44.78 45.48
C TRP A 380 -45.36 43.33 45.01
N ARG A 381 -46.61 42.84 44.95
CA ARG A 381 -46.93 41.54 44.34
C ARG A 381 -46.65 41.54 42.84
N GLY A 382 -47.08 42.59 42.13
CA GLY A 382 -46.80 42.76 40.70
C GLY A 382 -45.29 42.78 40.40
N GLU A 383 -44.51 43.55 41.17
CA GLU A 383 -43.05 43.59 41.04
C GLU A 383 -42.38 42.25 41.39
N VAL A 384 -42.88 41.54 42.41
CA VAL A 384 -42.40 40.18 42.76
C VAL A 384 -42.78 39.15 41.70
N GLU A 385 -43.93 39.27 41.04
CA GLU A 385 -44.35 38.40 39.95
C GLU A 385 -43.58 38.71 38.65
N GLU A 386 -43.31 39.98 38.33
CA GLU A 386 -42.47 40.36 37.18
C GLU A 386 -41.02 39.91 37.38
N THR A 387 -40.39 40.22 38.53
CA THR A 387 -39.03 39.78 38.81
C THR A 387 -38.91 38.26 38.91
N ARG A 388 -39.96 37.57 39.37
CA ARG A 388 -40.05 36.10 39.29
C ARG A 388 -40.13 35.63 37.84
N GLY A 389 -40.92 36.27 36.99
CA GLY A 389 -41.00 35.99 35.56
C GLY A 389 -39.63 36.13 34.89
N GLN A 390 -38.93 37.24 35.13
CA GLN A 390 -37.56 37.47 34.67
C GLN A 390 -36.57 36.40 35.19
N VAL A 391 -36.73 35.92 36.43
CA VAL A 391 -35.93 34.80 36.97
C VAL A 391 -36.27 33.46 36.34
N GLU A 392 -37.52 33.20 35.98
CA GLU A 392 -37.94 31.99 35.26
C GLU A 392 -37.46 32.04 33.79
N GLU A 393 -37.55 33.18 33.09
CA GLU A 393 -36.93 33.39 31.77
C GLU A 393 -35.40 33.21 31.79
N LEU A 394 -34.70 33.78 32.77
CA LEU A 394 -33.25 33.60 32.93
C LEU A 394 -32.86 32.15 33.24
N ARG A 395 -33.72 31.38 33.92
CA ARG A 395 -33.50 29.94 34.14
C ARG A 395 -33.68 29.14 32.85
N ASP A 396 -34.68 29.45 32.04
CA ASP A 396 -34.90 28.79 30.76
C ASP A 396 -33.77 29.11 29.77
N VAL A 397 -33.33 30.37 29.68
CA VAL A 397 -32.15 30.76 28.89
C VAL A 397 -30.87 30.09 29.40
N LEU A 398 -30.70 29.94 30.72
CA LEU A 398 -29.59 29.16 31.27
C LEU A 398 -29.70 27.68 30.88
N ALA A 399 -30.89 27.07 30.97
CA ALA A 399 -31.11 25.67 30.59
C ALA A 399 -30.86 25.42 29.09
N GLU A 400 -31.23 26.37 28.20
CA GLU A 400 -30.87 26.35 26.78
C GLU A 400 -29.35 26.41 26.58
N ARG A 401 -28.66 27.37 27.21
CA ARG A 401 -27.17 27.46 27.14
C ARG A 401 -26.49 26.20 27.70
N ASP A 402 -27.09 25.58 28.72
CA ASP A 402 -26.59 24.36 29.34
C ASP A 402 -26.86 23.11 28.46
N ALA A 403 -27.88 23.15 27.60
CA ALA A 403 -28.12 22.14 26.57
C ALA A 403 -27.17 22.34 25.38
N GLU A 404 -27.06 23.56 24.85
CA GLU A 404 -26.08 23.94 23.82
C GLU A 404 -24.65 23.58 24.24
N SER A 405 -24.26 23.79 25.51
CA SER A 405 -22.94 23.40 26.02
C SER A 405 -22.75 21.88 26.09
N LYS A 406 -23.81 21.10 26.35
CA LYS A 406 -23.75 19.63 26.35
C LYS A 406 -23.62 19.12 24.92
N ASP A 407 -24.42 19.63 23.99
CA ASP A 407 -24.37 19.25 22.58
C ASP A 407 -23.03 19.64 21.94
N LEU A 408 -22.49 20.82 22.25
CA LEU A 408 -21.14 21.21 21.82
C LEU A 408 -20.05 20.29 22.38
N ARG A 409 -20.15 19.83 23.64
CA ARG A 409 -19.22 18.84 24.22
C ARG A 409 -19.34 17.48 23.55
N LEU A 410 -20.56 17.03 23.23
CA LEU A 410 -20.77 15.78 22.50
C LEU A 410 -20.17 15.87 21.09
N ASN A 411 -20.41 16.97 20.37
CA ASN A 411 -19.80 17.22 19.06
C ASN A 411 -18.27 17.29 19.14
N ILE A 412 -17.69 17.89 20.18
CA ILE A 412 -16.23 17.91 20.42
C ILE A 412 -15.73 16.48 20.65
N ASN A 413 -16.34 15.71 21.56
CA ASN A 413 -15.95 14.32 21.82
C ASN A 413 -16.07 13.44 20.57
N GLU A 414 -17.10 13.66 19.72
CA GLU A 414 -17.25 12.95 18.44
C GLU A 414 -16.16 13.36 17.43
N LEU A 415 -15.79 14.64 17.36
CA LEU A 415 -14.69 15.09 16.51
C LEU A 415 -13.32 14.61 16.99
N GLU A 416 -13.09 14.61 18.31
CA GLU A 416 -11.89 14.04 18.95
C GLU A 416 -11.80 12.53 18.67
N ALA A 417 -12.87 11.76 18.91
CA ALA A 417 -12.91 10.33 18.60
C ALA A 417 -12.69 10.05 17.10
N ASN A 418 -13.33 10.81 16.19
CA ASN A 418 -13.07 10.69 14.75
C ASN A 418 -11.62 11.04 14.37
N THR A 419 -10.97 11.94 15.12
CA THR A 419 -9.58 12.35 14.91
C THR A 419 -8.60 11.28 15.41
N GLU A 420 -8.84 10.68 16.58
CA GLU A 420 -8.14 9.49 17.07
C GLU A 420 -8.30 8.31 16.10
N ASP A 421 -9.52 8.05 15.63
CA ASP A 421 -9.83 6.98 14.69
C ASP A 421 -9.21 7.23 13.30
N LEU A 422 -8.92 8.49 12.93
CA LEU A 422 -8.11 8.83 11.74
C LEU A 422 -6.61 8.68 12.00
N HIS A 423 -6.10 9.12 13.16
CA HIS A 423 -4.69 8.93 13.54
C HIS A 423 -4.33 7.45 13.58
N ALA A 424 -5.14 6.59 14.21
CA ALA A 424 -4.92 5.15 14.24
C ALA A 424 -4.90 4.52 12.83
N LYS A 425 -5.68 5.04 11.87
CA LYS A 425 -5.65 4.60 10.47
C LYS A 425 -4.40 5.11 9.74
N PHE A 426 -3.91 6.31 10.03
CA PHE A 426 -2.65 6.82 9.49
C PHE A 426 -1.44 6.07 10.06
N GLU A 427 -1.41 5.78 11.36
CA GLU A 427 -0.35 4.97 11.99
C GLU A 427 -0.34 3.54 11.44
N ALA A 428 -1.51 2.91 11.27
CA ALA A 428 -1.60 1.59 10.64
C ALA A 428 -1.15 1.60 9.15
N ALA A 429 -1.44 2.68 8.41
CA ALA A 429 -0.98 2.84 7.03
C ALA A 429 0.53 3.11 6.93
N LEU A 430 1.08 3.89 7.86
CA LEU A 430 2.53 4.12 7.97
C LEU A 430 3.25 2.82 8.33
N ALA A 431 2.80 2.09 9.35
CA ALA A 431 3.39 0.80 9.72
C ALA A 431 3.29 -0.26 8.61
N HIS A 432 2.26 -0.20 7.75
CA HIS A 432 2.20 -1.02 6.54
C HIS A 432 3.24 -0.60 5.50
N LEU A 433 3.40 0.70 5.25
CA LEU A 433 4.37 1.22 4.28
C LEU A 433 5.83 1.05 4.75
N GLU A 434 6.09 1.19 6.04
CA GLU A 434 7.39 0.87 6.66
C GLU A 434 7.69 -0.62 6.52
N ARG A 435 6.72 -1.50 6.81
CA ARG A 435 6.86 -2.94 6.60
C ARG A 435 7.08 -3.30 5.13
N GLU A 436 6.34 -2.69 4.21
CA GLU A 436 6.49 -2.92 2.78
C GLU A 436 7.87 -2.44 2.30
N ALA A 437 8.37 -1.31 2.82
CA ALA A 437 9.73 -0.86 2.56
C ALA A 437 10.79 -1.84 3.11
N GLU A 438 10.65 -2.32 4.36
CA GLU A 438 11.53 -3.36 4.92
C GLU A 438 11.51 -4.63 4.05
N GLU A 439 10.33 -5.12 3.66
CA GLU A 439 10.19 -6.31 2.81
C GLU A 439 10.81 -6.08 1.41
N LYS A 440 10.76 -4.85 0.86
CA LYS A 440 11.44 -4.48 -0.39
C LYS A 440 12.96 -4.33 -0.24
N ASP A 441 13.46 -3.80 0.86
CA ASP A 441 14.90 -3.73 1.11
C ASP A 441 15.50 -5.13 1.30
N ASN A 442 14.78 -6.06 1.95
CA ASN A 442 15.17 -7.48 2.02
C ASN A 442 15.15 -8.16 0.64
N GLU A 443 14.17 -7.87 -0.22
CA GLU A 443 14.20 -8.30 -1.63
C GLU A 443 15.41 -7.72 -2.39
N ILE A 444 15.77 -6.46 -2.15
CA ILE A 444 16.91 -5.81 -2.79
C ILE A 444 18.24 -6.40 -2.30
N GLU A 445 18.40 -6.70 -1.00
CA GLU A 445 19.60 -7.36 -0.48
C GLU A 445 19.77 -8.76 -1.07
N THR A 446 18.72 -9.59 -1.05
CA THR A 446 18.78 -10.96 -1.60
C THR A 446 19.02 -10.99 -3.12
N LEU A 447 18.44 -10.05 -3.88
CA LEU A 447 18.76 -9.88 -5.30
C LEU A 447 20.19 -9.35 -5.53
N THR A 448 20.69 -8.49 -4.64
CA THR A 448 22.06 -7.97 -4.70
C THR A 448 23.09 -9.06 -4.44
N ASP A 449 22.83 -9.97 -3.49
CA ASP A 449 23.69 -11.12 -3.22
C ASP A 449 23.64 -12.15 -4.36
N ALA A 450 22.46 -12.43 -4.92
CA ALA A 450 22.36 -13.25 -6.13
C ALA A 450 23.12 -12.65 -7.32
N VAL A 451 23.16 -11.32 -7.46
CA VAL A 451 23.98 -10.61 -8.46
C VAL A 451 25.48 -10.71 -8.17
N LYS A 452 25.91 -10.75 -6.89
CA LYS A 452 27.31 -11.04 -6.52
C LYS A 452 27.69 -12.47 -6.90
N GLU A 453 26.88 -13.46 -6.51
CA GLU A 453 27.13 -14.87 -6.84
C GLU A 453 27.18 -15.11 -8.36
N LEU A 454 26.25 -14.51 -9.12
CA LEU A 454 26.28 -14.57 -10.59
C LEU A 454 27.50 -13.85 -11.18
N GLY A 455 27.94 -12.75 -10.56
CA GLY A 455 29.17 -12.04 -10.92
C GLY A 455 30.43 -12.89 -10.70
N GLU A 456 30.52 -13.60 -9.58
CA GLU A 456 31.59 -14.55 -9.29
C GLU A 456 31.54 -15.77 -10.21
N GLN A 457 30.36 -16.29 -10.53
CA GLN A 457 30.19 -17.38 -11.50
C GLN A 457 30.62 -16.95 -12.91
N VAL A 458 30.24 -15.75 -13.36
CA VAL A 458 30.72 -15.17 -14.63
C VAL A 458 32.23 -15.01 -14.60
N TYR A 459 32.81 -14.42 -13.56
CA TYR A 459 34.26 -14.27 -13.45
C TYR A 459 35.00 -15.62 -13.54
N ASN A 460 34.54 -16.64 -12.80
CA ASN A 460 35.12 -17.99 -12.87
C ASN A 460 34.99 -18.62 -14.28
N LEU A 461 33.87 -18.40 -14.98
CA LEU A 461 33.67 -18.86 -16.35
C LEU A 461 34.51 -18.10 -17.38
N GLU A 462 34.80 -16.81 -17.16
CA GLU A 462 35.74 -16.05 -17.98
C GLU A 462 37.19 -16.54 -17.77
N ASP A 463 37.57 -16.79 -16.51
CA ASP A 463 38.87 -17.35 -16.14
C ASP A 463 39.04 -18.78 -16.73
N GLU A 464 37.99 -19.61 -16.71
CA GLU A 464 38.01 -20.94 -17.34
C GLU A 464 38.00 -20.88 -18.88
N ARG A 465 37.22 -19.97 -19.49
CA ARG A 465 37.26 -19.68 -20.93
C ARG A 465 38.67 -19.29 -21.37
N ASP A 466 39.34 -18.43 -20.62
CA ASP A 466 40.67 -17.93 -21.01
C ASP A 466 41.76 -18.99 -20.77
N ARG A 467 41.62 -19.86 -19.75
CA ARG A 467 42.46 -21.08 -19.61
C ARG A 467 42.25 -22.07 -20.77
N ILE A 468 41.01 -22.27 -21.22
CA ILE A 468 40.68 -23.13 -22.38
C ILE A 468 41.26 -22.52 -23.66
N ARG A 469 41.21 -21.19 -23.80
CA ARG A 469 41.82 -20.47 -24.92
C ARG A 469 43.34 -20.62 -24.93
N ASP A 470 44.01 -20.38 -23.80
CA ASP A 470 45.44 -20.58 -23.63
C ASP A 470 45.86 -22.01 -23.99
N ALA A 471 45.08 -23.02 -23.58
CA ALA A 471 45.32 -24.41 -23.94
C ALA A 471 45.10 -24.66 -25.44
N ALA A 472 44.05 -24.11 -26.04
CA ALA A 472 43.77 -24.24 -27.47
C ALA A 472 44.82 -23.55 -28.34
N ASP A 473 45.32 -22.38 -27.93
CA ASP A 473 46.35 -21.65 -28.67
C ASP A 473 47.72 -22.35 -28.54
N ARG A 474 48.06 -22.94 -27.38
CA ARG A 474 49.23 -23.86 -27.27
C ARG A 474 49.10 -25.12 -28.12
N MET A 475 47.91 -25.73 -28.19
CA MET A 475 47.67 -26.87 -29.09
C MET A 475 47.86 -26.49 -30.56
N ARG A 476 47.56 -25.24 -30.97
CA ARG A 476 47.90 -24.75 -32.32
C ARG A 476 49.40 -24.61 -32.52
N GLU A 477 50.13 -24.08 -31.53
CA GLU A 477 51.59 -23.95 -31.59
C GLU A 477 52.28 -25.32 -31.71
N ASP A 478 51.81 -26.32 -30.95
CA ASP A 478 52.30 -27.72 -31.07
C ASP A 478 51.90 -28.35 -32.41
N ASP A 479 50.65 -28.19 -32.87
CA ASP A 479 50.17 -28.67 -34.18
C ASP A 479 50.98 -28.05 -35.35
N ASP A 480 51.26 -26.73 -35.30
CA ASP A 480 52.03 -26.03 -36.33
C ASP A 480 53.51 -26.41 -36.28
N ALA A 481 54.09 -26.60 -35.09
CA ALA A 481 55.44 -27.16 -34.93
C ALA A 481 55.54 -28.63 -35.41
N GLU A 482 54.48 -29.43 -35.30
CA GLU A 482 54.44 -30.77 -35.91
C GLU A 482 54.28 -30.70 -37.44
N LYS A 483 53.47 -29.77 -37.98
CA LYS A 483 53.41 -29.51 -39.43
C LYS A 483 54.77 -29.12 -39.99
N GLU A 484 55.50 -28.19 -39.36
CA GLU A 484 56.86 -27.81 -39.80
C GLU A 484 57.82 -29.02 -39.81
N ARG A 485 57.77 -29.88 -38.77
CA ARG A 485 58.56 -31.13 -38.72
C ARG A 485 58.18 -32.09 -39.84
N LEU A 486 56.89 -32.29 -40.09
CA LEU A 486 56.39 -33.16 -41.15
C LEU A 486 56.72 -32.62 -42.55
N GLU A 487 56.65 -31.31 -42.77
CA GLU A 487 57.07 -30.67 -44.02
C GLU A 487 58.58 -30.80 -44.24
N ALA A 488 59.40 -30.60 -43.20
CA ALA A 488 60.85 -30.82 -43.27
C ALA A 488 61.21 -32.28 -43.60
N ILE A 489 60.53 -33.25 -42.97
CA ILE A 489 60.67 -34.68 -43.29
C ILE A 489 60.21 -34.96 -44.73
N GLN A 490 59.09 -34.39 -45.17
CA GLN A 490 58.60 -34.55 -46.54
C GLN A 490 59.56 -33.95 -47.57
N ALA A 491 60.19 -32.81 -47.28
CA ALA A 491 61.21 -32.20 -48.11
C ALA A 491 62.46 -33.10 -48.21
N ALA A 492 62.97 -33.61 -47.08
CA ALA A 492 64.11 -34.54 -47.06
C ALA A 492 63.80 -35.87 -47.79
N LEU A 493 62.56 -36.36 -47.72
CA LEU A 493 62.11 -37.53 -48.49
C LEU A 493 61.99 -37.24 -49.99
N LYS A 494 61.48 -36.05 -50.38
CA LYS A 494 61.46 -35.59 -51.78
C LYS A 494 62.88 -35.46 -52.35
N GLU A 495 63.83 -34.96 -51.57
CA GLU A 495 65.23 -34.87 -51.96
C GLU A 495 65.88 -36.26 -52.11
N LYS A 496 65.71 -37.15 -51.13
CA LYS A 496 66.19 -38.54 -51.28
C LYS A 496 65.56 -39.25 -52.47
N LEU A 497 64.28 -39.00 -52.75
CA LEU A 497 63.60 -39.55 -53.93
C LEU A 497 64.17 -38.97 -55.24
N SER A 498 64.56 -37.70 -55.30
CA SER A 498 65.20 -37.12 -56.49
C SER A 498 66.64 -37.62 -56.66
N GLN A 499 67.40 -37.76 -55.57
CA GLN A 499 68.75 -38.37 -55.58
C GLN A 499 68.70 -39.83 -56.07
N VAL A 500 67.79 -40.66 -55.54
CA VAL A 500 67.63 -42.06 -55.99
C VAL A 500 67.13 -42.15 -57.43
N LYS A 501 66.27 -41.23 -57.88
CA LYS A 501 65.87 -41.15 -59.30
C LYS A 501 67.04 -40.76 -60.21
N ALA A 502 67.90 -39.83 -59.79
CA ALA A 502 69.09 -39.45 -60.54
C ALA A 502 70.08 -40.62 -60.63
N GLN A 503 70.33 -41.34 -59.53
CA GLN A 503 71.17 -42.54 -59.53
C GLN A 503 70.58 -43.67 -60.38
N LEU A 504 69.26 -43.86 -60.38
CA LEU A 504 68.58 -44.83 -61.25
C LEU A 504 68.68 -44.43 -62.73
N GLN A 505 68.57 -43.14 -63.04
CA GLN A 505 68.77 -42.64 -64.40
C GLN A 505 70.23 -42.82 -64.85
N GLU A 506 71.21 -42.39 -64.04
CA GLU A 506 72.65 -42.55 -64.32
C GLU A 506 73.03 -44.03 -64.55
N THR A 507 72.54 -44.94 -63.70
CA THR A 507 72.77 -46.38 -63.89
C THR A 507 72.03 -46.97 -65.09
N THR A 508 70.88 -46.41 -65.48
CA THR A 508 70.17 -46.79 -66.72
C THR A 508 70.93 -46.29 -67.96
N GLU A 509 71.39 -45.04 -67.97
CA GLU A 509 72.20 -44.46 -69.06
C GLU A 509 73.55 -45.18 -69.21
N ALA A 510 74.16 -45.60 -68.11
CA ALA A 510 75.36 -46.44 -68.10
C ALA A 510 75.07 -47.86 -68.64
N TYR A 511 73.96 -48.49 -68.24
CA TYR A 511 73.53 -49.79 -68.76
C TYR A 511 73.22 -49.74 -70.25
N GLU A 512 72.50 -48.72 -70.73
CA GLU A 512 72.26 -48.49 -72.15
C GLU A 512 73.55 -48.24 -72.93
N THR A 513 74.54 -47.57 -72.33
CA THR A 513 75.85 -47.33 -72.95
C THR A 513 76.63 -48.62 -73.08
N CYS A 514 76.73 -49.42 -72.01
CA CYS A 514 77.35 -50.74 -72.07
C CYS A 514 76.62 -51.68 -73.05
N SER A 515 75.29 -51.63 -73.11
CA SER A 515 74.48 -52.38 -74.08
C SER A 515 74.80 -51.97 -75.52
N ARG A 516 74.83 -50.65 -75.81
CA ARG A 516 75.24 -50.11 -77.12
C ARG A 516 76.66 -50.54 -77.51
N GLU A 517 77.60 -50.55 -76.57
CA GLU A 517 78.96 -51.05 -76.78
C GLU A 517 78.97 -52.55 -77.08
N ILE A 518 78.27 -53.38 -76.31
CA ILE A 518 78.14 -54.84 -76.55
C ILE A 518 77.54 -55.11 -77.93
N HIS A 519 76.51 -54.38 -78.35
CA HIS A 519 75.94 -54.50 -79.69
C HIS A 519 76.93 -54.06 -80.77
N ALA A 520 77.66 -52.97 -80.58
CA ALA A 520 78.70 -52.51 -81.52
C ALA A 520 79.93 -53.45 -81.55
N HIS A 521 80.19 -54.22 -80.49
CA HIS A 521 81.22 -55.26 -80.48
C HIS A 521 80.75 -56.55 -81.18
N ARG A 522 79.48 -56.95 -81.03
CA ARG A 522 78.89 -58.08 -81.78
C ARG A 522 78.86 -57.81 -83.28
N ALA A 523 78.41 -56.63 -83.71
CA ALA A 523 78.42 -56.25 -85.13
C ALA A 523 79.84 -56.37 -85.74
N ARG A 524 80.87 -55.87 -85.04
CA ARG A 524 82.27 -56.03 -85.46
C ARG A 524 82.78 -57.48 -85.44
N GLN A 525 82.23 -58.35 -84.59
CA GLN A 525 82.52 -59.78 -84.61
C GLN A 525 81.83 -60.50 -85.79
N GLU A 526 80.63 -60.07 -86.15
CA GLU A 526 79.87 -60.57 -87.31
C GLU A 526 80.52 -60.12 -88.64
N GLU A 527 80.97 -58.86 -88.73
CA GLU A 527 81.79 -58.34 -89.85
C GLU A 527 83.11 -59.12 -90.01
N LEU A 528 83.81 -59.38 -88.90
CA LEU A 528 85.05 -60.18 -88.91
C LEU A 528 84.80 -61.66 -89.27
N ALA A 529 83.66 -62.23 -88.86
CA ALA A 529 83.29 -63.59 -89.24
C ALA A 529 83.02 -63.69 -90.75
N GLN A 530 82.26 -62.75 -91.32
CA GLN A 530 81.99 -62.68 -92.76
C GLN A 530 83.30 -62.55 -93.57
N HIS A 531 84.22 -61.67 -93.17
CA HIS A 531 85.53 -61.54 -93.83
C HIS A 531 86.38 -62.82 -93.71
N VAL A 532 86.26 -63.59 -92.62
CA VAL A 532 86.92 -64.89 -92.50
C VAL A 532 86.27 -65.95 -93.40
N GLU A 533 84.94 -65.94 -93.55
CA GLU A 533 84.23 -66.81 -94.49
C GLU A 533 84.61 -66.49 -95.95
N GLU A 534 84.64 -65.21 -96.35
CA GLU A 534 85.09 -64.76 -97.67
C GLU A 534 86.54 -65.19 -97.98
N LEU A 535 87.46 -65.05 -97.01
CA LEU A 535 88.85 -65.52 -97.15
C LEU A 535 88.95 -67.04 -97.27
N VAL A 536 88.11 -67.80 -96.56
CA VAL A 536 88.06 -69.27 -96.69
C VAL A 536 87.58 -69.66 -98.08
N GLU A 537 86.51 -69.04 -98.59
CA GLU A 537 86.05 -69.29 -99.96
C GLU A 537 87.11 -68.93 -101.02
N GLU A 538 87.85 -67.83 -100.84
CA GLU A 538 88.93 -67.43 -101.75
C GLU A 538 90.08 -68.46 -101.75
N VAL A 539 90.50 -68.94 -100.58
CA VAL A 539 91.51 -70.01 -100.44
C VAL A 539 91.01 -71.34 -101.03
N GLU A 540 89.71 -71.65 -100.93
CA GLU A 540 89.13 -72.83 -101.57
C GLU A 540 89.09 -72.69 -103.10
N ARG A 541 88.75 -71.51 -103.63
CA ARG A 541 88.84 -71.21 -105.08
C ARG A 541 90.29 -71.33 -105.60
N GLU A 542 91.27 -70.80 -104.87
CA GLU A 542 92.69 -70.99 -105.22
C GLU A 542 93.06 -72.48 -105.26
N ARG A 543 92.67 -73.26 -104.24
CA ARG A 543 92.92 -74.71 -104.19
C ARG A 543 92.31 -75.44 -105.39
N GLU A 544 91.06 -75.16 -105.76
CA GLU A 544 90.44 -75.77 -106.94
C GLU A 544 91.20 -75.42 -108.23
N THR A 545 91.61 -74.16 -108.42
CA THR A 545 92.36 -73.75 -109.62
C THR A 545 93.73 -74.43 -109.68
N ARG A 546 94.39 -74.59 -108.53
CA ARG A 546 95.63 -75.34 -108.40
C ARG A 546 95.44 -76.81 -108.76
N GLU A 547 94.45 -77.48 -108.18
CA GLU A 547 94.15 -78.89 -108.47
C GLU A 547 93.85 -79.11 -109.96
N ARG A 548 93.09 -78.21 -110.60
CA ARG A 548 92.84 -78.22 -112.05
C ARG A 548 94.14 -78.11 -112.86
N SER A 549 95.11 -77.31 -112.40
CA SER A 549 96.41 -77.16 -113.07
C SER A 549 97.35 -78.36 -112.87
N GLU A 550 97.33 -78.98 -111.69
CA GLU A 550 98.15 -80.17 -111.39
C GLU A 550 97.63 -81.39 -112.18
N ASN A 551 96.31 -81.58 -112.27
CA ASN A 551 95.69 -82.58 -113.15
C ASN A 551 96.04 -82.38 -114.63
N ALA A 552 96.10 -81.12 -115.10
CA ALA A 552 96.46 -80.81 -116.48
C ALA A 552 97.94 -81.13 -116.80
N LEU A 553 98.84 -80.97 -115.83
CA LEU A 553 100.24 -81.38 -115.96
C LEU A 553 100.38 -82.90 -116.05
N GLU A 554 99.70 -83.66 -115.18
CA GLU A 554 99.70 -85.13 -115.26
C GLU A 554 99.25 -85.65 -116.64
N GLU A 555 98.23 -85.01 -117.25
CA GLU A 555 97.79 -85.37 -118.61
C GLU A 555 98.87 -85.14 -119.67
N VAL A 556 99.69 -84.10 -119.55
CA VAL A 556 100.80 -83.80 -120.48
C VAL A 556 101.93 -84.81 -120.29
N GLU A 557 102.29 -85.15 -119.06
CA GLU A 557 103.30 -86.17 -118.76
C GLU A 557 102.91 -87.55 -119.32
N LYS A 558 101.65 -87.99 -119.09
CA LYS A 558 101.11 -89.25 -119.62
C LYS A 558 101.14 -89.31 -121.16
N LYS A 559 100.93 -88.17 -121.83
CA LYS A 559 101.06 -88.05 -123.31
C LYS A 559 102.53 -88.14 -123.75
N GLY A 560 103.44 -87.42 -123.08
CA GLY A 560 104.87 -87.45 -123.36
C GLY A 560 105.50 -88.84 -123.19
N GLU A 561 105.15 -89.57 -122.13
CA GLU A 561 105.59 -90.97 -121.98
C GLU A 561 105.09 -91.87 -123.11
N ALA A 562 103.84 -91.69 -123.56
CA ALA A 562 103.25 -92.49 -124.62
C ALA A 562 103.96 -92.27 -125.97
N GLU A 563 104.43 -91.06 -126.25
CA GLU A 563 105.25 -90.74 -127.41
C GLU A 563 106.67 -91.30 -127.29
N LEU A 564 107.32 -91.19 -126.13
CA LEU A 564 108.61 -91.83 -125.86
C LEU A 564 108.54 -93.36 -126.04
N ARG A 565 107.42 -93.99 -125.66
CA ARG A 565 107.12 -95.42 -125.88
C ARG A 565 106.77 -95.77 -127.34
N ARG A 566 106.52 -94.81 -128.22
CA ARG A 566 106.41 -95.02 -129.68
C ARG A 566 107.78 -94.92 -130.35
N GLU A 567 108.55 -93.88 -130.05
CA GLU A 567 109.89 -93.68 -130.62
C GLU A 567 110.84 -94.84 -130.31
N ARG A 568 110.82 -95.37 -129.07
CA ARG A 568 111.60 -96.58 -128.72
C ARG A 568 111.28 -97.76 -129.63
N ARG A 569 110.00 -98.04 -129.92
CA ARG A 569 109.59 -99.14 -130.83
C ARG A 569 110.00 -98.88 -132.28
N ALA A 570 109.96 -97.62 -132.72
CA ALA A 570 110.43 -97.22 -134.05
C ALA A 570 111.96 -97.35 -134.19
N LEU A 571 112.70 -97.19 -133.10
CA LEU A 571 114.15 -97.38 -133.02
C LEU A 571 114.52 -98.87 -132.99
N GLU A 572 113.88 -99.66 -132.13
CA GLU A 572 114.00 -101.14 -132.08
C GLU A 572 113.73 -101.78 -133.46
N ALA A 573 112.70 -101.30 -134.18
CA ALA A 573 112.39 -101.77 -135.53
C ALA A 573 113.54 -101.48 -136.52
N LYS A 574 114.15 -100.28 -136.46
CA LYS A 574 115.31 -99.91 -137.30
C LYS A 574 116.56 -100.74 -136.95
N GLU A 575 116.78 -101.02 -135.67
CA GLU A 575 117.88 -101.89 -135.22
C GLU A 575 117.71 -103.32 -135.74
N SER A 576 116.49 -103.88 -135.74
CA SER A 576 116.23 -105.20 -136.32
C SER A 576 116.48 -105.26 -137.84
N ALA A 577 116.15 -104.19 -138.57
CA ALA A 577 116.43 -104.08 -139.99
C ALA A 577 117.95 -103.96 -140.28
N LEU A 578 118.67 -103.20 -139.46
CA LEU A 578 120.14 -103.11 -139.52
C LEU A 578 120.79 -104.47 -139.26
N GLN A 579 120.29 -105.21 -138.26
CA GLN A 579 120.79 -106.56 -137.94
C GLN A 579 120.54 -107.56 -139.08
N SER A 580 119.41 -107.45 -139.80
CA SER A 580 119.18 -108.25 -141.01
C SER A 580 120.17 -107.91 -142.13
N ALA A 581 120.43 -106.63 -142.37
CA ALA A 581 121.41 -106.19 -143.37
C ALA A 581 122.84 -106.65 -143.02
N LEU A 582 123.21 -106.63 -141.73
CA LEU A 582 124.48 -107.18 -141.24
C LEU A 582 124.57 -108.71 -141.44
N ASN A 583 123.48 -109.45 -141.25
CA ASN A 583 123.45 -110.89 -141.50
C ASN A 583 123.66 -111.20 -142.99
N ASP A 584 123.06 -110.45 -143.92
CA ASP A 584 123.26 -110.67 -145.35
C ASP A 584 124.64 -110.18 -145.85
N LEU A 585 125.20 -109.13 -145.23
CA LEU A 585 126.61 -108.76 -145.41
C LEU A 585 127.55 -109.90 -144.96
N SER A 586 127.26 -110.54 -143.81
CA SER A 586 128.06 -111.69 -143.33
C SER A 586 127.97 -112.89 -144.27
N ARG A 587 126.83 -113.08 -144.94
CA ARG A 587 126.61 -114.12 -145.95
C ARG A 587 127.48 -113.87 -147.19
N ALA A 588 127.53 -112.63 -147.68
CA ALA A 588 128.43 -112.24 -148.76
C ALA A 588 129.92 -112.37 -148.36
N GLN A 589 130.27 -111.98 -147.13
CA GLN A 589 131.62 -112.14 -146.58
C GLN A 589 132.04 -113.61 -146.43
N SER A 590 131.12 -114.53 -146.08
CA SER A 590 131.45 -115.96 -146.03
C SER A 590 131.87 -116.53 -147.39
N LEU A 591 131.19 -116.13 -148.47
CA LEU A 591 131.51 -116.54 -149.85
C LEU A 591 132.83 -115.94 -150.34
N LEU A 592 133.21 -114.76 -149.83
CA LEU A 592 134.53 -114.17 -150.06
C LEU A 592 135.63 -114.93 -149.29
N SER A 593 135.40 -115.19 -148.00
CA SER A 593 136.37 -115.87 -147.13
C SER A 593 136.74 -117.26 -147.65
N GLN A 594 135.79 -118.00 -148.22
CA GLN A 594 136.02 -119.32 -148.83
C GLN A 594 136.89 -119.26 -150.11
N ARG A 595 137.19 -118.07 -150.63
CA ARG A 595 138.16 -117.86 -151.73
C ARG A 595 139.50 -117.29 -151.24
N GLU A 596 139.54 -116.78 -150.02
CA GLU A 596 140.76 -116.29 -149.37
C GLU A 596 141.48 -117.43 -148.61
N THR A 597 140.72 -118.38 -148.03
CA THR A 597 141.27 -119.57 -147.33
C THR A 597 142.18 -120.43 -148.21
N ASP A 598 141.77 -120.66 -149.47
CA ASP A 598 142.52 -121.49 -150.42
C ASP A 598 143.83 -120.84 -150.87
N LEU A 599 143.96 -119.51 -150.69
CA LEU A 599 145.12 -118.72 -151.11
C LEU A 599 146.11 -118.51 -149.93
N GLN A 600 145.61 -118.35 -148.70
CA GLN A 600 146.47 -118.25 -147.52
C GLN A 600 147.11 -119.58 -147.10
N ALA A 601 146.54 -120.74 -147.42
CA ALA A 601 147.09 -122.05 -147.00
C ALA A 601 148.53 -122.34 -147.50
N VAL A 602 149.01 -121.62 -148.52
CA VAL A 602 150.40 -121.70 -149.02
C VAL A 602 151.37 -120.82 -148.21
N GLN A 603 150.87 -119.81 -147.49
CA GLN A 603 151.64 -119.06 -146.51
C GLN A 603 151.42 -119.66 -145.13
N THR A 604 152.40 -120.40 -144.61
CA THR A 604 153.45 -119.84 -143.75
C THR A 604 152.90 -118.89 -142.68
N ALA A 605 153.12 -119.12 -141.39
CA ALA A 605 154.22 -119.86 -140.76
C ALA A 605 153.70 -120.66 -139.54
N LEU A 606 154.37 -121.72 -139.06
CA LEU A 606 155.82 -121.80 -138.79
C LEU A 606 156.33 -120.63 -137.89
N ARG A 607 155.41 -119.95 -137.21
CA ARG A 607 155.57 -119.19 -135.97
C ARG A 607 154.21 -119.15 -135.28
N THR A 608 154.03 -119.58 -134.04
CA THR A 608 154.90 -120.29 -133.10
C THR A 608 153.90 -121.08 -132.20
N LEU A 609 154.21 -122.26 -131.64
CA LEU A 609 155.18 -122.47 -130.55
C LEU A 609 154.95 -121.45 -129.41
N GLU A 610 154.76 -121.78 -128.14
CA GLU A 610 154.62 -123.05 -127.40
C GLU A 610 153.67 -122.77 -126.22
N SER A 611 153.31 -123.80 -125.44
CA SER A 611 152.89 -123.69 -124.01
C SER A 611 151.92 -122.54 -123.65
N GLU A 612 150.61 -122.73 -123.49
CA GLU A 612 149.91 -123.79 -122.75
C GLU A 612 150.49 -124.16 -121.37
N SER A 613 149.56 -124.37 -120.40
CA SER A 613 149.63 -125.30 -119.25
C SER A 613 149.90 -124.78 -117.81
N LYS A 614 148.83 -124.84 -116.98
CA LYS A 614 148.76 -125.19 -115.51
C LYS A 614 149.02 -124.12 -114.41
N ARG A 615 148.49 -124.23 -113.16
CA ARG A 615 147.21 -124.76 -112.58
C ARG A 615 147.03 -124.53 -111.03
N ALA A 616 145.89 -123.99 -110.57
CA ALA A 616 145.14 -124.16 -109.27
C ALA A 616 145.80 -123.99 -107.84
N GLY A 617 145.00 -123.58 -106.82
CA GLY A 617 145.39 -123.47 -105.39
C GLY A 617 144.28 -122.95 -104.42
N GLU A 618 144.32 -123.36 -103.13
CA GLU A 618 143.22 -123.36 -102.12
C GLU A 618 143.75 -123.34 -100.64
N THR A 619 143.07 -123.11 -99.48
CA THR A 619 141.71 -122.64 -99.00
C THR A 619 141.74 -122.26 -97.47
N HIS A 620 140.66 -121.62 -96.92
CA HIS A 620 140.20 -121.62 -95.49
C HIS A 620 141.06 -120.89 -94.38
N THR A 621 140.67 -120.59 -93.10
CA THR A 621 139.42 -120.64 -92.24
C THR A 621 139.57 -119.83 -90.91
N THR A 622 138.57 -119.04 -90.43
CA THR A 622 138.31 -118.67 -88.99
C THR A 622 137.07 -117.73 -88.81
N THR A 623 135.99 -118.11 -88.08
CA THR A 623 134.84 -117.18 -87.82
C THR A 623 133.90 -117.42 -86.61
N GLN A 624 133.84 -118.60 -85.98
CA GLN A 624 132.67 -118.96 -85.12
C GLN A 624 132.58 -118.33 -83.70
N PHE A 625 133.66 -117.78 -83.13
CA PHE A 625 133.68 -117.47 -81.69
C PHE A 625 133.03 -116.12 -81.27
N SER A 626 132.75 -115.22 -82.23
CA SER A 626 132.25 -113.87 -81.95
C SER A 626 130.76 -113.84 -81.57
N LEU A 627 129.92 -114.60 -82.29
CA LEU A 627 128.46 -114.52 -82.19
C LEU A 627 127.88 -115.00 -80.84
N GLN A 628 128.63 -115.79 -80.06
CA GLN A 628 128.14 -116.35 -78.81
C GLN A 628 128.02 -115.31 -77.68
N LEU A 629 128.88 -114.28 -77.64
CA LEU A 629 128.88 -113.29 -76.56
C LEU A 629 127.71 -112.29 -76.63
N GLU A 630 127.18 -111.99 -77.83
CA GLU A 630 126.07 -111.03 -77.98
C GLU A 630 124.74 -111.61 -77.48
N VAL A 631 124.51 -112.91 -77.67
CA VAL A 631 123.30 -113.62 -77.22
C VAL A 631 123.11 -113.53 -75.70
N ASP A 632 124.19 -113.67 -74.93
CA ASP A 632 124.13 -113.62 -73.46
C ASP A 632 124.12 -112.19 -72.90
N ARG A 633 124.35 -111.16 -73.72
CA ARG A 633 124.06 -109.77 -73.36
C ARG A 633 122.57 -109.49 -73.40
N LEU A 634 121.93 -109.79 -74.53
CA LEU A 634 120.52 -109.46 -74.78
C LEU A 634 119.55 -110.06 -73.76
N LYS A 635 119.83 -111.26 -73.24
CA LYS A 635 119.01 -111.91 -72.19
C LYS A 635 118.89 -111.07 -70.91
N ARG A 636 119.99 -110.50 -70.43
CA ARG A 636 120.01 -109.71 -69.17
C ARG A 636 119.36 -108.33 -69.32
N ASP A 637 119.33 -107.82 -70.55
CA ASP A 637 118.66 -106.56 -70.85
C ASP A 637 117.15 -106.75 -71.05
N LEU A 638 116.69 -107.97 -71.40
CA LEU A 638 115.27 -108.35 -71.39
C LEU A 638 114.69 -108.46 -69.96
N GLU A 639 115.33 -109.22 -69.08
CA GLU A 639 114.86 -109.42 -67.69
C GLU A 639 114.65 -108.08 -66.95
N ARG A 640 115.53 -107.10 -67.18
CA ARG A 640 115.41 -105.75 -66.58
C ARG A 640 114.14 -105.03 -67.01
N VAL A 641 113.76 -105.12 -68.28
CA VAL A 641 112.56 -104.46 -68.82
C VAL A 641 111.29 -105.12 -68.30
N GLU A 642 111.29 -106.43 -68.06
CA GLU A 642 110.17 -107.14 -67.43
C GLU A 642 109.99 -106.74 -65.96
N ASP A 643 111.10 -106.58 -65.23
CA ASP A 643 111.12 -106.09 -63.84
C ASP A 643 110.64 -104.62 -63.73
N GLU A 644 110.98 -103.77 -64.70
CA GLU A 644 110.48 -102.39 -64.80
C GLU A 644 108.99 -102.35 -65.18
N LEU A 645 108.54 -103.22 -66.10
CA LEU A 645 107.14 -103.33 -66.52
C LEU A 645 106.22 -103.77 -65.37
N THR A 646 106.66 -104.71 -64.53
CA THR A 646 105.86 -105.15 -63.36
C THR A 646 105.72 -104.05 -62.31
N ARG A 647 106.77 -103.25 -62.07
CA ARG A 647 106.71 -102.06 -61.19
C ARG A 647 105.76 -101.01 -61.75
N ALA A 648 105.86 -100.67 -63.03
CA ALA A 648 104.96 -99.71 -63.68
C ALA A 648 103.48 -100.13 -63.59
N ARG A 649 103.17 -101.42 -63.79
CA ARG A 649 101.81 -101.97 -63.59
C ARG A 649 101.32 -101.87 -62.15
N LYS A 650 102.20 -102.11 -61.16
CA LYS A 650 101.84 -101.95 -59.75
C LYS A 650 101.57 -100.49 -59.40
N GLU A 651 102.43 -99.57 -59.82
CA GLU A 651 102.23 -98.14 -59.64
C GLU A 651 100.95 -97.61 -60.29
N LEU A 652 100.60 -98.12 -61.48
CA LEU A 652 99.34 -97.78 -62.16
C LEU A 652 98.14 -98.23 -61.33
N ASN A 653 98.10 -99.49 -60.89
CA ASN A 653 97.01 -100.01 -60.06
C ASN A 653 96.89 -99.27 -58.71
N GLU A 654 98.02 -98.90 -58.09
CA GLU A 654 98.02 -98.06 -56.89
C GLU A 654 97.50 -96.63 -57.16
N ARG A 655 97.79 -96.05 -58.33
CA ARG A 655 97.22 -94.76 -58.76
C ARG A 655 95.73 -94.86 -59.05
N GLU A 656 95.27 -95.94 -59.68
CA GLU A 656 93.85 -96.20 -59.95
C GLU A 656 93.05 -96.40 -58.66
N SER A 657 93.56 -97.16 -57.68
CA SER A 657 92.92 -97.27 -56.35
C SER A 657 92.76 -95.89 -55.74
N LYS A 658 93.86 -95.13 -55.63
CA LYS A 658 93.87 -93.77 -55.08
C LYS A 658 93.02 -92.78 -55.90
N GLY A 659 92.65 -93.11 -57.14
CA GLY A 659 91.64 -92.43 -57.93
C GLY A 659 90.23 -92.76 -57.43
N ARG A 660 89.85 -94.04 -57.47
CA ARG A 660 88.55 -94.54 -56.99
C ARG A 660 88.23 -94.13 -55.55
N ASP A 661 89.25 -94.14 -54.69
CA ASP A 661 89.13 -93.71 -53.29
C ASP A 661 88.77 -92.21 -53.19
N ARG A 662 89.39 -91.35 -54.03
CA ARG A 662 89.09 -89.91 -54.10
C ARG A 662 87.75 -89.61 -54.74
N ASP A 663 87.40 -90.32 -55.81
CA ASP A 663 86.11 -90.16 -56.48
C ASP A 663 84.98 -90.57 -55.52
N GLY A 664 85.15 -91.67 -54.78
CA GLY A 664 84.22 -92.08 -53.73
C GLY A 664 84.14 -91.13 -52.53
N ASP A 665 85.20 -90.39 -52.20
CA ASP A 665 85.16 -89.31 -51.20
C ASP A 665 84.52 -88.03 -51.74
N LEU A 666 84.70 -87.70 -53.03
CA LEU A 666 83.99 -86.60 -53.70
C LEU A 666 82.49 -86.87 -53.79
N ASP A 667 82.07 -88.09 -54.11
CA ASP A 667 80.65 -88.46 -54.14
C ASP A 667 80.00 -88.37 -52.75
N LYS A 668 80.71 -88.76 -51.67
CA LYS A 668 80.27 -88.53 -50.28
C LYS A 668 80.11 -87.04 -50.01
N LEU A 669 81.14 -86.23 -50.28
CA LEU A 669 81.09 -84.78 -50.07
C LEU A 669 80.00 -84.08 -50.89
N HIS A 670 79.67 -84.58 -52.09
CA HIS A 670 78.53 -84.11 -52.88
C HIS A 670 77.18 -84.60 -52.34
N GLY A 671 77.11 -85.78 -51.72
CA GLY A 671 75.97 -86.24 -50.93
C GLY A 671 75.74 -85.34 -49.71
N ASP A 672 76.75 -85.23 -48.84
CA ASP A 672 76.74 -84.41 -47.62
C ASP A 672 76.37 -82.95 -47.92
N ASN A 673 76.91 -82.36 -48.98
CA ASN A 673 76.59 -80.99 -49.39
C ASN A 673 75.12 -80.84 -49.87
N ARG A 674 74.59 -81.83 -50.62
CA ARG A 674 73.17 -81.86 -50.99
C ARG A 674 72.27 -82.03 -49.75
N GLU A 675 72.64 -82.89 -48.81
CA GLU A 675 71.89 -83.07 -47.57
C GLU A 675 71.94 -81.81 -46.69
N LEU A 676 73.11 -81.23 -46.46
CA LEU A 676 73.27 -79.98 -45.71
C LEU A 676 72.52 -78.80 -46.35
N SER A 677 72.54 -78.70 -47.68
CA SER A 677 71.76 -77.69 -48.41
C SER A 677 70.24 -77.91 -48.26
N THR A 678 69.79 -79.18 -48.32
CA THR A 678 68.39 -79.55 -48.09
C THR A 678 67.96 -79.27 -46.65
N GLN A 679 68.81 -79.58 -45.67
CA GLN A 679 68.59 -79.27 -44.25
C GLN A 679 68.56 -77.75 -44.00
N LEU A 680 69.43 -76.98 -44.64
CA LEU A 680 69.46 -75.52 -44.56
C LEU A 680 68.21 -74.89 -45.17
N ALA A 681 67.74 -75.38 -46.32
CA ALA A 681 66.48 -74.97 -46.92
C ALA A 681 65.28 -75.30 -46.02
N ALA A 682 65.23 -76.51 -45.46
CA ALA A 682 64.18 -76.93 -44.53
C ALA A 682 64.18 -76.10 -43.24
N GLN A 683 65.35 -75.81 -42.66
CA GLN A 683 65.49 -74.92 -41.49
C GLN A 683 65.11 -73.47 -41.80
N THR A 684 65.41 -72.98 -43.00
CA THR A 684 65.03 -71.64 -43.45
C THR A 684 63.51 -71.53 -43.61
N GLN A 685 62.87 -72.51 -44.26
CA GLN A 685 61.41 -72.56 -44.36
C GLN A 685 60.74 -72.76 -43.00
N ALA A 686 61.31 -73.58 -42.12
CA ALA A 686 60.82 -73.74 -40.75
C ALA A 686 60.91 -72.43 -39.95
N ARG A 687 61.99 -71.65 -40.11
CA ARG A 687 62.12 -70.29 -39.53
C ARG A 687 61.08 -69.31 -40.09
N LEU A 688 60.82 -69.33 -41.40
CA LEU A 688 59.78 -68.48 -42.02
C LEU A 688 58.40 -68.84 -41.48
N ASN A 689 58.03 -70.13 -41.51
CA ASN A 689 56.77 -70.63 -40.98
C ASN A 689 56.62 -70.37 -39.45
N LEU A 690 57.72 -70.27 -38.70
CA LEU A 690 57.73 -69.87 -37.29
C LEU A 690 57.60 -68.35 -37.12
N SER A 691 58.19 -67.55 -38.00
CA SER A 691 58.00 -66.09 -38.01
C SER A 691 56.55 -65.74 -38.32
N GLU A 692 55.97 -66.27 -39.40
CA GLU A 692 54.57 -66.05 -39.76
C GLU A 692 53.61 -66.41 -38.60
N LYS A 693 53.88 -67.53 -37.90
CA LYS A 693 53.12 -67.91 -36.71
C LYS A 693 53.34 -66.96 -35.53
N LEU A 694 54.57 -66.49 -35.31
CA LEU A 694 54.88 -65.48 -34.30
C LEU A 694 54.17 -64.16 -34.60
N ASP A 695 54.18 -63.71 -35.85
CA ASP A 695 53.58 -62.46 -36.31
C ASP A 695 52.04 -62.52 -36.24
N VAL A 696 51.43 -63.66 -36.59
CA VAL A 696 50.00 -63.92 -36.37
C VAL A 696 49.65 -63.95 -34.87
N VAL A 697 50.46 -64.61 -34.03
CA VAL A 697 50.24 -64.63 -32.58
C VAL A 697 50.41 -63.24 -31.96
N GLN A 698 51.40 -62.45 -32.39
CA GLN A 698 51.55 -61.06 -31.96
C GLN A 698 50.40 -60.17 -32.46
N GLY A 699 49.90 -60.38 -33.68
CA GLY A 699 48.73 -59.67 -34.20
C GLY A 699 47.48 -59.95 -33.37
N ASN A 700 47.22 -61.23 -33.09
CA ASN A 700 46.11 -61.67 -32.24
C ASN A 700 46.25 -61.18 -30.78
N LEU A 701 47.48 -61.15 -30.25
CA LEU A 701 47.75 -60.59 -28.92
C LEU A 701 47.43 -59.09 -28.88
N ARG A 702 47.96 -58.30 -29.83
CA ARG A 702 47.68 -56.85 -29.94
C ARG A 702 46.19 -56.57 -30.11
N ALA A 703 45.48 -57.39 -30.89
CA ALA A 703 44.02 -57.29 -31.04
C ALA A 703 43.30 -57.55 -29.71
N SER A 704 43.67 -58.61 -28.98
CA SER A 704 43.09 -58.92 -27.66
C SER A 704 43.45 -57.86 -26.60
N GLU A 705 44.66 -57.30 -26.63
CA GLU A 705 45.06 -56.17 -25.78
C GLU A 705 44.23 -54.91 -26.07
N ALA A 706 43.95 -54.61 -27.35
CA ALA A 706 43.08 -53.51 -27.76
C ALA A 706 41.61 -53.75 -27.35
N GLU A 707 41.09 -54.97 -27.47
CA GLU A 707 39.77 -55.34 -26.96
C GLU A 707 39.68 -55.19 -25.45
N VAL A 708 40.67 -55.68 -24.69
CA VAL A 708 40.76 -55.52 -23.23
C VAL A 708 40.85 -54.05 -22.83
N ALA A 709 41.58 -53.21 -23.59
CA ALA A 709 41.60 -51.77 -23.37
C ALA A 709 40.23 -51.13 -23.63
N ALA A 710 39.52 -51.52 -24.70
CA ALA A 710 38.17 -51.05 -25.00
C ALA A 710 37.14 -51.50 -23.95
N PHE A 711 37.24 -52.72 -23.42
CA PHE A 711 36.39 -53.20 -22.32
C PHE A 711 36.70 -52.45 -21.01
N LYS A 712 37.96 -52.15 -20.70
CA LYS A 712 38.34 -51.30 -19.54
C LYS A 712 37.80 -49.88 -19.68
N ALA A 713 37.89 -49.28 -20.87
CA ALA A 713 37.33 -47.96 -21.12
C ALA A 713 35.80 -47.94 -20.94
N ARG A 714 35.08 -48.94 -21.46
CA ARG A 714 33.63 -49.10 -21.24
C ARG A 714 33.27 -49.34 -19.77
N ALA A 715 34.07 -50.12 -19.04
CA ALA A 715 33.88 -50.33 -17.61
C ALA A 715 34.01 -49.02 -16.82
N ALA A 716 35.09 -48.26 -17.06
CA ALA A 716 35.29 -46.95 -16.45
C ALA A 716 34.18 -45.94 -16.83
N GLU A 717 33.67 -45.97 -18.06
CA GLU A 717 32.53 -45.14 -18.48
C GLU A 717 31.23 -45.54 -17.73
N LEU A 718 30.96 -46.83 -17.57
CA LEU A 718 29.81 -47.34 -16.83
C LEU A 718 29.92 -47.05 -15.32
N GLU A 719 31.11 -47.15 -14.74
CA GLU A 719 31.39 -46.75 -13.35
C GLU A 719 31.22 -45.24 -13.16
N ALA A 720 31.69 -44.42 -14.10
CA ALA A 720 31.51 -42.97 -14.06
C ALA A 720 30.03 -42.55 -14.23
N ARG A 721 29.27 -43.25 -15.09
CA ARG A 721 27.81 -43.10 -15.23
C ARG A 721 27.10 -43.50 -13.94
N LEU A 722 27.36 -44.68 -13.41
CA LEU A 722 26.79 -45.15 -12.14
C LEU A 722 27.10 -44.20 -10.98
N GLY A 723 28.34 -43.71 -10.87
CA GLY A 723 28.74 -42.72 -9.88
C GLY A 723 28.14 -41.32 -10.10
N LYS A 724 27.71 -40.97 -11.32
CA LYS A 724 26.90 -39.77 -11.59
C LYS A 724 25.45 -40.00 -11.17
N ASP A 725 24.87 -41.14 -11.52
CA ASP A 725 23.47 -41.48 -11.23
C ASP A 725 23.24 -41.67 -9.72
N GLN A 726 24.19 -42.26 -8.99
CA GLN A 726 24.18 -42.34 -7.52
C GLN A 726 24.23 -40.95 -6.87
N ARG A 727 25.06 -40.02 -7.37
CA ARG A 727 25.07 -38.62 -6.89
C ARG A 727 23.77 -37.90 -7.23
N SER A 728 23.21 -38.13 -8.41
CA SER A 728 21.92 -37.58 -8.80
C SER A 728 20.78 -38.09 -7.90
N LEU A 729 20.80 -39.38 -7.56
CA LEU A 729 19.85 -40.01 -6.64
C LEU A 729 19.99 -39.44 -5.22
N LEU A 730 21.20 -39.34 -4.69
CA LEU A 730 21.44 -38.78 -3.35
C LEU A 730 21.05 -37.30 -3.26
N ASN A 731 21.30 -36.51 -4.31
CA ASN A 731 20.86 -35.11 -4.38
C ASN A 731 19.33 -35.02 -4.42
N ALA A 732 18.66 -35.87 -5.22
CA ALA A 732 17.20 -35.93 -5.27
C ALA A 732 16.61 -36.40 -3.93
N GLU A 733 17.21 -37.39 -3.25
CA GLU A 733 16.79 -37.80 -1.91
C GLU A 733 16.97 -36.68 -0.88
N SER A 734 18.06 -35.88 -0.95
CA SER A 734 18.20 -34.70 -0.09
C SER A 734 17.07 -33.72 -0.36
N GLN A 735 16.90 -33.29 -1.62
CA GLN A 735 15.83 -32.37 -2.02
C GLN A 735 14.44 -32.84 -1.57
N TYR A 736 14.16 -34.15 -1.62
CA TYR A 736 12.90 -34.70 -1.09
C TYR A 736 12.83 -34.72 0.44
N ARG A 737 13.92 -34.97 1.19
CA ARG A 737 13.98 -34.80 2.65
C ARG A 737 13.80 -33.35 3.07
N ASP A 738 14.43 -32.43 2.34
CA ASP A 738 14.41 -30.99 2.58
C ASP A 738 13.00 -30.45 2.33
N GLN A 739 12.41 -30.72 1.16
CA GLN A 739 11.00 -30.40 0.85
C GLN A 739 10.00 -31.04 1.84
N LEU A 740 10.26 -32.28 2.31
CA LEU A 740 9.40 -32.91 3.32
C LEU A 740 9.51 -32.19 4.67
N THR A 741 10.70 -31.69 5.02
CA THR A 741 10.95 -30.94 6.25
C THR A 741 10.33 -29.55 6.21
N GLU A 742 10.46 -28.84 5.08
CA GLU A 742 9.75 -27.58 4.80
C GLU A 742 8.24 -27.75 4.91
N ARG A 743 7.66 -28.72 4.19
CA ARG A 743 6.22 -29.02 4.22
C ARG A 743 5.73 -29.37 5.62
N ASN A 744 6.47 -30.21 6.35
CA ASN A 744 6.13 -30.54 7.74
C ASN A 744 6.22 -29.33 8.68
N THR A 745 7.16 -28.40 8.42
CA THR A 745 7.29 -27.15 9.18
C THR A 745 6.15 -26.19 8.88
N LEU A 746 5.82 -25.97 7.60
CA LEU A 746 4.68 -25.17 7.18
C LEU A 746 3.36 -25.70 7.74
N LEU A 747 3.13 -27.02 7.67
CA LEU A 747 1.95 -27.66 8.25
C LEU A 747 1.87 -27.48 9.77
N LEU A 748 3.00 -27.63 10.48
CA LEU A 748 3.06 -27.39 11.93
C LEU A 748 2.78 -25.92 12.27
N THR A 749 3.28 -24.98 11.47
CA THR A 749 3.04 -23.54 11.64
C THR A 749 1.57 -23.19 11.37
N ILE A 750 0.96 -23.71 10.30
CA ILE A 750 -0.47 -23.54 10.00
C ILE A 750 -1.34 -24.09 11.14
N TYR A 751 -1.00 -25.28 11.68
CA TYR A 751 -1.69 -25.86 12.83
C TYR A 751 -1.59 -24.95 14.07
N GLN A 752 -0.39 -24.43 14.39
CA GLN A 752 -0.20 -23.49 15.51
C GLN A 752 -0.94 -22.15 15.32
N TYR A 753 -1.07 -21.65 14.08
CA TYR A 753 -1.90 -20.47 13.82
C TYR A 753 -3.39 -20.78 14.01
N MET A 754 -3.86 -21.95 13.58
CA MET A 754 -5.23 -22.38 13.84
C MET A 754 -5.50 -22.59 15.35
N ASP A 755 -4.55 -23.12 16.12
CA ASP A 755 -4.67 -23.25 17.58
C ASP A 755 -4.90 -21.90 18.26
N LYS A 756 -4.16 -20.86 17.84
CA LYS A 756 -4.32 -19.47 18.30
C LYS A 756 -5.68 -18.89 17.91
N ILE A 757 -6.08 -19.01 16.64
CA ILE A 757 -7.36 -18.49 16.12
C ILE A 757 -8.55 -19.14 16.84
N LEU A 758 -8.43 -20.42 17.18
CA LEU A 758 -9.45 -21.18 17.93
C LEU A 758 -9.34 -21.02 19.45
N GLY A 759 -8.35 -20.28 19.96
CA GLY A 759 -8.15 -20.01 21.39
C GLY A 759 -7.78 -21.22 22.26
N VAL A 760 -7.26 -22.30 21.66
CA VAL A 760 -7.11 -23.62 22.32
C VAL A 760 -5.80 -23.74 23.14
N ASP A 761 -4.96 -22.71 23.12
CA ASP A 761 -3.69 -22.57 23.87
C ASP A 761 -3.77 -22.91 25.37
N LYS A 762 -4.96 -22.92 25.97
CA LYS A 762 -5.20 -23.21 27.39
C LYS A 762 -5.38 -24.70 27.71
N THR A 763 -5.34 -25.61 26.74
CA THR A 763 -5.46 -27.06 26.97
C THR A 763 -4.09 -27.76 27.03
N PRO A 764 -3.87 -28.72 27.95
CA PRO A 764 -2.54 -29.31 28.17
C PRO A 764 -2.15 -30.28 27.06
N LYS A 765 -0.96 -30.05 26.46
CA LYS A 765 -0.41 -30.72 25.26
C LYS A 765 -0.02 -32.20 25.46
N LYS A 766 -0.98 -33.06 25.82
CA LYS A 766 -0.81 -34.52 25.94
C LYS A 766 -1.61 -35.27 24.87
N GLY A 767 -1.11 -35.21 23.62
CA GLY A 767 -1.67 -36.00 22.51
C GLY A 767 -1.32 -35.50 21.10
N GLU A 768 -0.86 -34.26 20.96
CA GLU A 768 -0.61 -33.62 19.66
C GLU A 768 0.62 -34.22 18.96
N THR A 769 0.38 -35.18 18.06
CA THR A 769 1.38 -35.75 17.15
C THR A 769 1.82 -34.69 16.14
N LYS A 770 3.13 -34.43 16.06
CA LYS A 770 3.70 -33.52 15.06
C LYS A 770 3.68 -34.16 13.66
N PRO A 771 3.61 -33.39 12.55
CA PRO A 771 3.52 -33.93 11.19
C PRO A 771 4.55 -35.01 10.88
N PHE A 772 5.79 -34.81 11.33
CA PHE A 772 6.95 -35.69 11.16
C PHE A 772 6.98 -36.91 12.11
N THR A 773 5.96 -37.13 12.94
CA THR A 773 5.88 -38.27 13.88
C THR A 773 4.73 -39.23 13.56
N ASN A 774 3.55 -38.70 13.23
CA ASN A 774 2.43 -39.47 12.70
C ASN A 774 1.54 -38.51 11.90
N PHE A 775 1.69 -38.53 10.57
CA PHE A 775 0.94 -37.63 9.69
C PHE A 775 -0.57 -37.88 9.73
N SER A 776 -1.04 -39.13 9.91
CA SER A 776 -2.48 -39.43 9.95
C SER A 776 -3.15 -38.74 11.14
N VAL A 777 -2.61 -38.94 12.35
CA VAL A 777 -3.18 -38.34 13.57
C VAL A 777 -3.02 -36.82 13.56
N PHE A 778 -1.94 -36.28 12.98
CA PHE A 778 -1.83 -34.84 12.72
C PHE A 778 -2.93 -34.33 11.76
N HIS A 779 -3.19 -35.04 10.67
CA HIS A 779 -4.17 -34.69 9.65
C HIS A 779 -5.61 -34.73 10.20
N ASP A 780 -5.96 -35.76 10.98
CA ASP A 780 -7.26 -35.88 11.65
C ASP A 780 -7.49 -34.73 12.65
N ASN A 781 -6.45 -34.36 13.41
CA ASN A 781 -6.46 -33.20 14.30
C ASN A 781 -6.63 -31.88 13.51
N LEU A 782 -5.88 -31.69 12.42
CA LEU A 782 -5.97 -30.50 11.56
C LEU A 782 -7.38 -30.36 10.94
N ILE A 783 -7.98 -31.45 10.45
CA ILE A 783 -9.36 -31.49 9.96
C ILE A 783 -10.36 -31.13 11.06
N THR A 784 -10.15 -31.61 12.28
CA THR A 784 -11.02 -31.30 13.42
C THR A 784 -10.97 -29.81 13.78
N ARG A 785 -9.77 -29.22 13.79
CA ARG A 785 -9.56 -27.77 13.97
C ARG A 785 -10.19 -26.96 12.81
N LEU A 786 -10.00 -27.38 11.54
CA LEU A 786 -10.62 -26.72 10.36
C LEU A 786 -12.16 -26.72 10.42
N LYS A 787 -12.78 -27.83 10.88
CA LYS A 787 -14.23 -27.90 11.08
C LYS A 787 -14.72 -26.91 12.15
N ALA A 788 -13.98 -26.76 13.25
CA ALA A 788 -14.29 -25.76 14.27
C ALA A 788 -14.17 -24.32 13.73
N LEU A 789 -13.14 -24.03 12.94
CA LEU A 789 -12.95 -22.73 12.29
C LEU A 789 -14.08 -22.41 11.31
N SER A 790 -14.48 -23.39 10.49
CA SER A 790 -15.62 -23.26 9.57
C SER A 790 -16.95 -23.04 10.31
N GLN A 791 -17.16 -23.66 11.47
CA GLN A 791 -18.34 -23.37 12.28
C GLN A 791 -18.32 -21.95 12.86
N ILE A 792 -17.17 -21.44 13.30
CA ILE A 792 -17.03 -20.05 13.76
C ILE A 792 -17.31 -19.07 12.63
N GLN A 793 -16.86 -19.35 11.40
CA GLN A 793 -17.20 -18.56 10.21
C GLN A 793 -18.71 -18.54 9.97
N LEU A 794 -19.38 -19.71 9.97
CA LEU A 794 -20.84 -19.80 9.76
C LEU A 794 -21.62 -19.05 10.86
N ASP A 795 -21.18 -19.14 12.11
CA ASP A 795 -21.76 -18.41 13.24
C ASP A 795 -21.51 -16.89 13.15
N PHE A 796 -20.39 -16.46 12.57
CA PHE A 796 -20.07 -15.06 12.30
C PHE A 796 -20.94 -14.51 11.16
N ASP A 797 -20.97 -15.17 10.00
CA ASP A 797 -21.82 -14.82 8.86
C ASP A 797 -23.29 -14.70 9.26
N LYS A 798 -23.77 -15.59 10.14
CA LYS A 798 -25.11 -15.53 10.70
C LYS A 798 -25.32 -14.29 11.58
N ARG A 799 -24.39 -13.99 12.50
CA ARG A 799 -24.46 -12.79 13.35
C ARG A 799 -24.39 -11.51 12.52
N CYS A 800 -23.56 -11.45 11.49
CA CYS A 800 -23.49 -10.32 10.56
C CYS A 800 -24.85 -10.11 9.88
N LYS A 801 -25.46 -11.14 9.30
CA LYS A 801 -26.79 -11.05 8.68
C LYS A 801 -27.90 -10.66 9.66
N GLU A 802 -27.84 -11.11 10.92
CA GLU A 802 -28.76 -10.69 11.97
C GLU A 802 -28.57 -9.20 12.36
N VAL A 803 -27.33 -8.70 12.35
CA VAL A 803 -27.00 -7.29 12.64
C VAL A 803 -27.36 -6.38 11.47
N GLU A 804 -27.01 -6.77 10.24
CA GLU A 804 -27.42 -6.12 8.99
C GLU A 804 -28.95 -6.02 8.92
N GLY A 805 -29.67 -7.11 9.19
CA GLY A 805 -31.14 -7.12 9.24
C GLY A 805 -31.70 -6.07 10.20
N ARG A 806 -31.19 -6.03 11.45
CA ARG A 806 -31.59 -5.02 12.45
C ARG A 806 -31.28 -3.59 12.03
N PHE A 807 -30.18 -3.36 11.31
CA PHE A 807 -29.86 -2.03 10.77
C PHE A 807 -30.75 -1.65 9.58
N VAL A 808 -31.07 -2.60 8.69
CA VAL A 808 -32.01 -2.40 7.57
C VAL A 808 -33.43 -2.12 8.10
N GLU A 809 -33.87 -2.81 9.15
CA GLU A 809 -35.12 -2.52 9.86
C GLU A 809 -35.12 -1.10 10.45
N LYS A 810 -34.08 -0.71 11.20
CA LYS A 810 -33.92 0.65 11.74
C LYS A 810 -33.91 1.72 10.64
N LEU A 811 -33.17 1.52 9.56
CA LEU A 811 -33.13 2.45 8.41
C LEU A 811 -34.50 2.57 7.74
N THR A 812 -35.23 1.46 7.62
CA THR A 812 -36.60 1.42 7.08
C THR A 812 -37.58 2.17 7.99
N ASP A 813 -37.46 2.05 9.31
CA ASP A 813 -38.30 2.78 10.25
C ASP A 813 -37.94 4.27 10.36
N MET A 814 -36.65 4.64 10.30
CA MET A 814 -36.24 6.05 10.17
C MET A 814 -36.77 6.66 8.86
N ARG A 815 -36.74 5.92 7.74
CA ARG A 815 -37.38 6.36 6.49
C ARG A 815 -38.89 6.56 6.66
N LYS A 816 -39.61 5.66 7.32
CA LYS A 816 -41.05 5.85 7.63
C LYS A 816 -41.28 7.09 8.50
N GLN A 817 -40.43 7.34 9.49
CA GLN A 817 -40.52 8.53 10.35
C GLN A 817 -40.28 9.81 9.55
N LEU A 818 -39.28 9.85 8.67
CA LEU A 818 -39.03 10.97 7.76
C LEU A 818 -40.21 11.20 6.81
N ASP A 819 -40.77 10.14 6.19
CA ASP A 819 -41.97 10.23 5.35
C ASP A 819 -43.18 10.81 6.11
N VAL A 820 -43.31 10.51 7.41
CA VAL A 820 -44.36 11.09 8.28
C VAL A 820 -44.07 12.55 8.61
N ARG A 821 -42.82 12.92 8.91
CA ARG A 821 -42.39 14.31 9.15
C ARG A 821 -42.59 15.18 7.90
N TRP A 822 -42.23 14.70 6.71
CA TRP A 822 -42.51 15.37 5.44
C TRP A 822 -44.01 15.59 5.25
N LYS A 823 -44.85 14.57 5.44
CA LYS A 823 -46.32 14.69 5.38
C LYS A 823 -46.94 15.57 6.48
N GLN A 824 -46.18 15.94 7.52
CA GLN A 824 -46.55 16.98 8.48
C GLN A 824 -46.13 18.37 7.97
N ILE A 825 -44.91 18.51 7.46
CA ILE A 825 -44.39 19.75 6.83
C ILE A 825 -45.28 20.16 5.66
N ASP A 826 -45.68 19.25 4.77
CA ASP A 826 -46.60 19.51 3.65
C ASP A 826 -47.93 20.12 4.14
N LYS A 827 -48.47 19.60 5.25
CA LYS A 827 -49.72 20.09 5.87
C LYS A 827 -49.53 21.48 6.50
N PHE A 828 -48.40 21.70 7.19
CA PHE A 828 -48.08 23.01 7.74
C PHE A 828 -47.90 24.03 6.62
N GLU A 829 -47.14 23.73 5.57
CA GLU A 829 -46.96 24.61 4.41
C GLU A 829 -48.30 24.90 3.71
N THR A 830 -49.15 23.89 3.53
CA THR A 830 -50.51 24.07 2.99
C THR A 830 -51.37 24.99 3.88
N SER A 831 -51.28 24.84 5.21
CA SER A 831 -52.00 25.71 6.15
C SER A 831 -51.47 27.15 6.13
N VAL A 832 -50.15 27.34 6.05
CA VAL A 832 -49.50 28.66 5.95
C VAL A 832 -49.86 29.35 4.63
N LYS A 833 -49.92 28.61 3.52
CA LYS A 833 -50.44 29.11 2.22
C LYS A 833 -51.90 29.58 2.36
N ALA A 834 -52.77 28.78 2.98
CA ALA A 834 -54.16 29.17 3.22
C ALA A 834 -54.28 30.43 4.12
N TYR A 835 -53.49 30.53 5.20
CA TYR A 835 -53.43 31.75 6.02
C TYR A 835 -52.90 32.97 5.24
N ALA A 836 -51.91 32.78 4.36
CA ALA A 836 -51.39 33.84 3.50
C ALA A 836 -52.44 34.31 2.47
N GLU A 837 -53.20 33.39 1.87
CA GLU A 837 -54.32 33.72 0.98
C GLU A 837 -55.44 34.48 1.71
N VAL A 838 -55.81 34.05 2.91
CA VAL A 838 -56.77 34.76 3.78
C VAL A 838 -56.27 36.15 4.13
N LYS A 839 -54.99 36.31 4.51
CA LYS A 839 -54.35 37.60 4.79
C LYS A 839 -54.31 38.52 3.56
N ALA A 840 -54.05 37.97 2.38
CA ALA A 840 -54.11 38.70 1.11
C ALA A 840 -55.54 39.10 0.74
N GLY A 841 -56.53 38.23 1.03
CA GLY A 841 -57.96 38.53 0.89
C GLY A 841 -58.40 39.68 1.80
N TRP A 842 -57.98 39.68 3.06
CA TRP A 842 -58.22 40.79 3.99
C TRP A 842 -57.55 42.09 3.54
N ARG A 843 -56.29 42.06 3.09
CA ARG A 843 -55.63 43.25 2.52
C ARG A 843 -56.37 43.81 1.30
N ARG A 844 -56.88 42.96 0.41
CA ARG A 844 -57.73 43.38 -0.73
C ARG A 844 -59.05 44.00 -0.27
N LYS A 845 -59.73 43.41 0.73
CA LYS A 845 -60.96 43.99 1.32
C LYS A 845 -60.68 45.34 2.00
N PHE A 846 -59.59 45.46 2.73
CA PHE A 846 -59.19 46.67 3.42
C PHE A 846 -58.90 47.81 2.43
N SER A 847 -58.05 47.57 1.43
CA SER A 847 -57.75 48.55 0.37
C SER A 847 -58.98 48.95 -0.45
N ALA A 848 -59.92 48.03 -0.68
CA ALA A 848 -61.21 48.37 -1.28
C ALA A 848 -62.05 49.29 -0.37
N LYS A 849 -62.06 49.06 0.95
CA LYS A 849 -62.75 49.92 1.93
C LYS A 849 -62.05 51.27 2.15
N GLU A 850 -60.73 51.35 2.04
CA GLU A 850 -60.02 52.62 1.96
C GLU A 850 -60.42 53.39 0.69
N GLY A 851 -60.49 52.72 -0.47
CA GLY A 851 -60.95 53.33 -1.72
C GLY A 851 -62.41 53.82 -1.67
N GLU A 852 -63.31 53.05 -1.06
CA GLU A 852 -64.69 53.48 -0.77
C GLU A 852 -64.73 54.69 0.18
N LEU A 853 -63.90 54.68 1.23
CA LEU A 853 -63.85 55.74 2.24
C LEU A 853 -63.25 57.04 1.69
N GLU A 854 -62.24 56.98 0.82
CA GLU A 854 -61.75 58.15 0.08
C GLU A 854 -62.79 58.65 -0.93
N ALA A 855 -63.53 57.77 -1.61
CA ALA A 855 -64.65 58.19 -2.47
C ALA A 855 -65.81 58.85 -1.69
N ILE A 856 -66.05 58.43 -0.44
CA ILE A 856 -66.99 59.10 0.47
C ILE A 856 -66.42 60.44 0.94
N LYS A 857 -65.12 60.54 1.23
CA LYS A 857 -64.47 61.83 1.57
C LYS A 857 -64.53 62.83 0.42
N THR A 858 -64.22 62.42 -0.81
CA THR A 858 -64.25 63.32 -1.97
C THR A 858 -65.68 63.78 -2.27
N THR A 859 -66.65 62.87 -2.30
CA THR A 859 -68.07 63.25 -2.49
C THR A 859 -68.61 64.11 -1.35
N ASN A 860 -68.17 63.91 -0.10
CA ASN A 860 -68.53 64.79 1.01
C ASN A 860 -67.85 66.18 0.92
N ALA A 861 -66.61 66.26 0.42
CA ALA A 861 -65.94 67.52 0.14
C ALA A 861 -66.59 68.27 -1.04
N GLU A 862 -67.02 67.56 -2.08
CA GLU A 862 -67.83 68.10 -3.18
C GLU A 862 -69.20 68.60 -2.70
N MET A 863 -69.87 67.86 -1.80
CA MET A 863 -71.12 68.28 -1.15
C MET A 863 -70.92 69.51 -0.27
N ALA A 864 -69.83 69.59 0.48
CA ALA A 864 -69.48 70.78 1.28
C ALA A 864 -69.18 72.00 0.39
N ALA A 865 -68.49 71.81 -0.74
CA ALA A 865 -68.26 72.86 -1.73
C ALA A 865 -69.57 73.31 -2.42
N GLN A 866 -70.48 72.37 -2.71
CA GLN A 866 -71.82 72.68 -3.24
C GLN A 866 -72.66 73.46 -2.21
N LEU A 867 -72.68 73.05 -0.94
CA LEU A 867 -73.33 73.79 0.17
C LEU A 867 -72.72 75.18 0.39
N ALA A 868 -71.42 75.35 0.18
CA ALA A 868 -70.77 76.66 0.19
C ALA A 868 -71.21 77.53 -1.00
N SER A 869 -71.38 76.94 -2.19
CA SER A 869 -71.84 77.68 -3.38
C SER A 869 -73.32 78.09 -3.31
N VAL A 870 -74.17 77.27 -2.68
CA VAL A 870 -75.61 77.52 -2.48
C VAL A 870 -75.89 78.68 -1.50
N LYS A 871 -74.90 79.10 -0.70
CA LYS A 871 -75.03 80.27 0.22
C LYS A 871 -75.01 81.65 -0.47
N ARG A 872 -75.26 81.75 -1.79
CA ARG A 872 -75.48 83.01 -2.51
C ARG A 872 -76.90 83.08 -3.11
N PRO A 873 -77.75 84.05 -2.73
CA PRO A 873 -79.12 84.15 -3.25
C PRO A 873 -79.15 84.83 -4.64
N GLY A 874 -79.88 84.24 -5.59
CA GLY A 874 -80.05 84.80 -6.94
C GLY A 874 -80.92 83.94 -7.87
N GLN A 875 -82.18 84.32 -8.01
CA GLN A 875 -83.26 83.76 -8.86
C GLN A 875 -82.84 83.07 -10.19
N THR A 876 -83.46 81.93 -10.54
CA THR A 876 -84.53 81.87 -11.59
C THR A 876 -85.09 80.46 -11.81
N ASP A 877 -86.42 80.33 -11.76
CA ASP A 877 -87.17 79.07 -11.92
C ASP A 877 -87.27 78.53 -13.37
N SER A 878 -87.90 77.35 -13.49
CA SER A 878 -88.42 76.71 -14.71
C SER A 878 -87.48 75.77 -15.48
N MET A 879 -86.21 76.10 -15.70
CA MET A 879 -85.27 75.13 -16.32
C MET A 879 -84.90 73.98 -15.37
N GLU A 880 -84.83 74.26 -14.06
CA GLU A 880 -84.48 73.27 -13.06
C GLU A 880 -85.49 72.12 -12.97
N ILE A 881 -86.79 72.38 -13.14
CA ILE A 881 -87.82 71.32 -13.06
C ILE A 881 -87.58 70.23 -14.13
N ARG A 882 -87.11 70.60 -15.33
CA ARG A 882 -86.74 69.61 -16.37
C ARG A 882 -85.40 68.94 -16.09
N SER A 883 -84.40 69.65 -15.57
CA SER A 883 -83.10 69.04 -15.24
C SER A 883 -83.22 68.08 -14.06
N LEU A 884 -84.05 68.42 -13.05
CA LEU A 884 -84.42 67.58 -11.93
C LEU A 884 -85.24 66.36 -12.37
N SER A 885 -86.26 66.52 -13.25
CA SER A 885 -86.98 65.38 -13.84
C SER A 885 -86.04 64.46 -14.62
N THR A 886 -85.10 65.01 -15.39
CA THR A 886 -84.12 64.23 -16.15
C THR A 886 -83.09 63.55 -15.24
N ARG A 887 -82.73 64.18 -14.10
CA ARG A 887 -81.94 63.55 -13.03
C ARG A 887 -82.73 62.43 -12.33
N ALA A 888 -84.01 62.62 -12.04
CA ALA A 888 -84.87 61.62 -11.40
C ALA A 888 -84.98 60.35 -12.26
N VAL A 889 -85.31 60.47 -13.54
CA VAL A 889 -85.37 59.31 -14.47
C VAL A 889 -84.01 58.61 -14.62
N ASN A 890 -82.90 59.36 -14.60
CA ASN A 890 -81.56 58.76 -14.59
C ASN A 890 -81.20 58.12 -13.23
N ALA A 891 -81.73 58.63 -12.12
CA ALA A 891 -81.56 58.05 -10.79
C ALA A 891 -82.39 56.76 -10.65
N GLU A 892 -83.65 56.74 -11.11
CA GLU A 892 -84.48 55.53 -11.21
C GLU A 892 -83.84 54.47 -12.10
N ARG A 893 -83.28 54.86 -13.26
CA ARG A 893 -82.57 53.92 -14.14
C ARG A 893 -81.29 53.38 -13.51
N ARG A 894 -80.58 54.19 -12.71
CA ARG A 894 -79.43 53.72 -11.91
C ARG A 894 -79.88 52.84 -10.75
N LEU A 895 -81.01 53.13 -10.10
CA LEU A 895 -81.59 52.35 -9.01
C LEU A 895 -82.03 50.97 -9.51
N ASN A 896 -82.79 50.89 -10.59
CA ASN A 896 -83.17 49.62 -11.23
C ASN A 896 -81.94 48.82 -11.68
N ASN A 897 -80.91 49.47 -12.24
CA ASN A 897 -79.66 48.78 -12.58
C ASN A 897 -78.94 48.26 -11.34
N ALA A 898 -78.89 49.02 -10.25
CA ALA A 898 -78.28 48.62 -8.98
C ALA A 898 -79.08 47.50 -8.28
N GLN A 899 -80.41 47.54 -8.33
CA GLN A 899 -81.30 46.48 -7.81
C GLN A 899 -81.18 45.19 -8.62
N ASN A 900 -81.11 45.28 -9.95
CA ASN A 900 -80.85 44.12 -10.82
C ASN A 900 -79.44 43.54 -10.60
N GLN A 901 -78.44 44.39 -10.34
CA GLN A 901 -77.10 43.93 -9.96
C GLN A 901 -77.10 43.29 -8.56
N LEU A 902 -77.82 43.87 -7.59
CA LEU A 902 -77.98 43.33 -6.25
C LEU A 902 -78.63 41.95 -6.30
N LEU A 903 -79.80 41.81 -6.95
CA LEU A 903 -80.46 40.52 -7.19
C LEU A 903 -79.52 39.52 -7.87
N ALA A 904 -78.79 39.93 -8.91
CA ALA A 904 -77.83 39.05 -9.59
C ALA A 904 -76.59 38.69 -8.74
N THR A 905 -76.29 39.44 -7.67
CA THR A 905 -75.28 39.06 -6.66
C THR A 905 -75.88 38.22 -5.54
N GLU A 906 -77.12 38.47 -5.13
CA GLU A 906 -77.86 37.70 -4.13
C GLU A 906 -78.15 36.28 -4.65
N GLU A 907 -78.59 36.12 -5.91
CA GLU A 907 -78.72 34.82 -6.57
C GLU A 907 -77.38 34.07 -6.62
N LYS A 908 -76.27 34.76 -6.92
CA LYS A 908 -74.93 34.13 -6.94
C LYS A 908 -74.47 33.73 -5.54
N MET A 909 -74.75 34.54 -4.53
CA MET A 909 -74.47 34.24 -3.13
C MET A 909 -75.34 33.09 -2.62
N ALA A 910 -76.62 33.03 -3.01
CA ALA A 910 -77.52 31.93 -2.70
C ALA A 910 -77.06 30.62 -3.37
N GLN A 911 -76.71 30.65 -4.66
CA GLN A 911 -76.15 29.50 -5.37
C GLN A 911 -74.79 29.05 -4.80
N MET A 912 -73.95 29.98 -4.35
CA MET A 912 -72.67 29.66 -3.70
C MET A 912 -72.89 29.05 -2.31
N SER A 913 -73.80 29.63 -1.51
CA SER A 913 -74.22 29.11 -0.21
C SER A 913 -74.81 27.70 -0.33
N GLN A 914 -75.71 27.47 -1.30
CA GLN A 914 -76.30 26.16 -1.57
C GLN A 914 -75.25 25.13 -2.00
N LYS A 915 -74.26 25.53 -2.81
CA LYS A 915 -73.12 24.64 -3.17
C LYS A 915 -72.21 24.33 -1.98
N THR A 916 -72.00 25.30 -1.09
CA THR A 916 -71.21 25.14 0.14
C THR A 916 -71.92 24.20 1.10
N SER A 917 -73.18 24.46 1.44
CA SER A 917 -74.03 23.57 2.25
C SER A 917 -74.14 22.15 1.68
N ALA A 918 -74.24 22.00 0.35
CA ALA A 918 -74.26 20.69 -0.32
C ALA A 918 -72.87 20.01 -0.38
N ALA A 919 -71.78 20.70 -0.07
CA ALA A 919 -70.45 20.14 0.17
C ALA A 919 -70.29 19.78 1.65
N ASP A 920 -70.70 20.68 2.56
CA ASP A 920 -70.65 20.49 4.01
C ASP A 920 -71.45 19.26 4.44
N ALA A 921 -72.68 19.07 3.93
CA ALA A 921 -73.48 17.87 4.18
C ALA A 921 -72.80 16.57 3.71
N LYS A 922 -71.94 16.63 2.68
CA LYS A 922 -71.14 15.47 2.20
C LYS A 922 -69.88 15.27 3.03
N TRP A 923 -69.31 16.33 3.59
CA TRP A 923 -68.23 16.25 4.58
C TRP A 923 -68.75 15.68 5.90
N GLU A 924 -69.86 16.19 6.43
CA GLU A 924 -70.51 15.72 7.64
C GLU A 924 -70.92 14.23 7.53
N ALA A 925 -71.48 13.81 6.40
CA ALA A 925 -71.77 12.40 6.13
C ALA A 925 -70.50 11.52 6.16
N ARG A 926 -69.39 11.98 5.57
CA ARG A 926 -68.10 11.27 5.61
C ARG A 926 -67.46 11.28 6.99
N VAL A 927 -67.58 12.37 7.75
CA VAL A 927 -67.11 12.45 9.14
C VAL A 927 -67.87 11.43 9.99
N LYS A 928 -69.20 11.36 9.89
CA LYS A 928 -70.00 10.33 10.58
C LYS A 928 -69.66 8.90 10.12
N GLU A 929 -69.31 8.70 8.84
CA GLU A 929 -68.80 7.41 8.37
C GLU A 929 -67.43 7.05 8.99
N TYR A 930 -66.51 8.01 9.10
CA TYR A 930 -65.22 7.80 9.75
C TYR A 930 -65.35 7.62 11.27
N GLU A 931 -66.23 8.35 11.94
CA GLU A 931 -66.55 8.20 13.37
C GLU A 931 -67.14 6.81 13.67
N THR A 932 -68.09 6.34 12.86
CA THR A 932 -68.66 4.99 13.02
C THR A 932 -67.65 3.89 12.72
N ARG A 933 -66.80 4.04 11.70
CA ARG A 933 -65.67 3.14 11.41
C ARG A 933 -64.65 3.13 12.56
N LEU A 934 -64.29 4.30 13.11
CA LEU A 934 -63.36 4.45 14.24
C LEU A 934 -63.91 3.80 15.50
N LYS A 935 -65.17 4.09 15.85
CA LYS A 935 -65.86 3.48 16.99
C LYS A 935 -65.95 1.96 16.87
N ALA A 936 -66.23 1.43 15.68
CA ALA A 936 -66.22 -0.01 15.42
C ALA A 936 -64.81 -0.62 15.58
N ALA A 937 -63.74 0.09 15.19
CA ALA A 937 -62.36 -0.33 15.39
C ALA A 937 -61.97 -0.28 16.89
N GLU A 938 -62.33 0.77 17.61
CA GLU A 938 -62.15 0.85 19.07
C GLU A 938 -62.84 -0.30 19.80
N GLU A 939 -64.08 -0.63 19.42
CA GLU A 939 -64.79 -1.76 20.02
C GLU A 939 -64.13 -3.10 19.69
N ARG A 940 -63.53 -3.28 18.49
CA ARG A 940 -62.70 -4.47 18.21
C ARG A 940 -61.49 -4.52 19.12
N VAL A 941 -60.73 -3.43 19.25
CA VAL A 941 -59.58 -3.35 20.18
C VAL A 941 -60.00 -3.56 21.64
N LYS A 942 -61.19 -3.09 22.06
CA LYS A 942 -61.76 -3.35 23.40
C LYS A 942 -62.09 -4.84 23.58
N ARG A 943 -62.71 -5.51 22.60
CA ARG A 943 -62.97 -6.97 22.62
C ARG A 943 -61.67 -7.78 22.62
N GLU A 944 -60.68 -7.41 21.81
CA GLU A 944 -59.38 -8.08 21.73
C GLU A 944 -58.57 -7.91 23.03
N ARG A 945 -58.58 -6.72 23.63
CA ARG A 945 -57.99 -6.48 24.97
C ARG A 945 -58.72 -7.28 26.06
N GLN A 946 -60.03 -7.42 25.98
CA GLN A 946 -60.81 -8.20 26.94
C GLN A 946 -60.53 -9.71 26.80
N GLY A 947 -60.60 -10.28 25.59
CA GLY A 947 -60.19 -11.66 25.32
C GLY A 947 -58.67 -11.91 25.49
N GLY A 948 -57.86 -10.84 25.57
CA GLY A 948 -56.48 -10.89 26.04
C GLY A 948 -56.40 -11.05 27.56
N LYS A 949 -57.12 -10.21 28.32
CA LYS A 949 -57.22 -10.31 29.78
C LYS A 949 -57.79 -11.66 30.24
N GLU A 950 -58.79 -12.18 29.54
CA GLU A 950 -59.42 -13.46 29.85
C GLU A 950 -58.42 -14.61 29.68
N ARG A 951 -57.69 -14.66 28.56
CA ARG A 951 -56.60 -15.64 28.38
C ARG A 951 -55.46 -15.48 29.37
N VAL A 952 -55.12 -14.25 29.79
CA VAL A 952 -54.13 -14.04 30.88
C VAL A 952 -54.66 -14.56 32.21
N ALA A 953 -55.93 -14.34 32.54
CA ALA A 953 -56.54 -14.86 33.76
C ALA A 953 -56.67 -16.40 33.76
N GLU A 954 -56.98 -17.01 32.61
CA GLU A 954 -56.93 -18.47 32.41
C GLU A 954 -55.52 -19.03 32.58
N LEU A 955 -54.50 -18.37 32.01
CA LEU A 955 -53.11 -18.75 32.17
C LEU A 955 -52.67 -18.60 33.63
N GLU A 956 -52.97 -17.49 34.30
CA GLU A 956 -52.72 -17.32 35.73
C GLU A 956 -53.42 -18.38 36.59
N ALA A 957 -54.66 -18.73 36.27
CA ALA A 957 -55.38 -19.79 36.97
C ALA A 957 -54.70 -21.15 36.77
N SER A 958 -54.26 -21.47 35.54
CA SER A 958 -53.51 -22.70 35.27
C SER A 958 -52.14 -22.72 35.98
N VAL A 959 -51.42 -21.59 36.03
CA VAL A 959 -50.18 -21.43 36.81
C VAL A 959 -50.45 -21.62 38.30
N LYS A 960 -51.52 -21.05 38.87
CA LYS A 960 -51.91 -21.23 40.28
C LYS A 960 -52.31 -22.69 40.58
N VAL A 961 -52.87 -23.43 39.62
CA VAL A 961 -53.12 -24.88 39.72
C VAL A 961 -51.82 -25.68 39.66
N LEU A 962 -50.93 -25.38 38.72
CA LEU A 962 -49.61 -26.02 38.58
C LEU A 962 -48.71 -25.76 39.80
N GLN A 963 -48.74 -24.55 40.38
CA GLN A 963 -48.07 -24.23 41.63
C GLN A 963 -48.62 -25.08 42.78
N ARG A 964 -49.94 -25.19 42.95
CA ARG A 964 -50.53 -26.08 43.98
C ARG A 964 -50.17 -27.55 43.77
N GLN A 965 -50.06 -28.01 42.52
CA GLN A 965 -49.58 -29.36 42.20
C GLN A 965 -48.09 -29.53 42.53
N LEU A 966 -47.27 -28.52 42.26
CA LEU A 966 -45.85 -28.48 42.64
C LEU A 966 -45.68 -28.48 44.16
N ASP A 967 -46.43 -27.67 44.90
CA ASP A 967 -46.44 -27.62 46.37
C ASP A 967 -46.83 -28.98 46.96
N LEU A 968 -47.85 -29.64 46.39
CA LEU A 968 -48.27 -30.99 46.79
C LEU A 968 -47.21 -32.04 46.45
N ALA A 969 -46.52 -31.92 45.32
CA ALA A 969 -45.40 -32.79 44.95
C ALA A 969 -44.18 -32.56 45.85
N GLN A 970 -43.86 -31.31 46.21
CA GLN A 970 -42.80 -30.95 47.14
C GLN A 970 -43.10 -31.41 48.56
N ARG A 971 -44.36 -31.31 49.02
CA ARG A 971 -44.79 -31.87 50.32
C ARG A 971 -44.71 -33.39 50.34
N ARG A 972 -45.09 -34.07 49.25
CA ARG A 972 -44.89 -35.53 49.10
C ARG A 972 -43.41 -35.90 49.05
N SER A 973 -42.57 -35.07 48.43
CA SER A 973 -41.12 -35.26 48.37
C SER A 973 -40.48 -35.06 49.75
N HIS A 974 -40.90 -34.04 50.51
CA HIS A 974 -40.53 -33.89 51.93
C HIS A 974 -40.99 -35.11 52.74
N GLN A 975 -42.26 -35.51 52.67
CA GLN A 975 -42.75 -36.70 53.37
C GLN A 975 -42.00 -37.99 52.98
N LEU A 976 -41.54 -38.12 51.75
CA LEU A 976 -40.67 -39.22 51.31
C LEU A 976 -39.26 -39.09 51.92
N ASN A 977 -38.67 -37.90 51.96
CA ASN A 977 -37.38 -37.65 52.62
C ASN A 977 -37.48 -37.88 54.13
N ASP A 978 -38.53 -37.39 54.79
CA ASP A 978 -38.83 -37.62 56.21
C ASP A 978 -38.95 -39.12 56.51
N VAL A 979 -39.54 -39.92 55.60
CA VAL A 979 -39.61 -41.38 55.71
C VAL A 979 -38.26 -42.06 55.40
N ILE A 980 -37.44 -41.51 54.50
CA ILE A 980 -36.08 -42.01 54.21
C ILE A 980 -35.15 -41.76 55.39
N ASP A 981 -35.19 -40.56 55.99
CA ASP A 981 -34.38 -40.19 57.14
C ASP A 981 -34.91 -40.82 58.45
N ALA A 982 -36.22 -41.03 58.61
CA ALA A 982 -36.76 -41.86 59.69
C ALA A 982 -36.37 -43.35 59.57
N ASN A 983 -36.12 -43.85 58.35
CA ASN A 983 -35.56 -45.19 58.13
C ASN A 983 -34.02 -45.23 58.21
N ARG A 984 -33.32 -44.09 58.35
CA ARG A 984 -31.85 -44.03 58.53
C ARG A 984 -31.44 -44.29 59.99
N VAL A 985 -31.75 -45.49 60.46
CA VAL A 985 -31.11 -46.05 61.66
C VAL A 985 -29.65 -46.35 61.35
N ALA A 986 -28.74 -45.96 62.25
CA ALA A 986 -27.31 -45.97 61.99
C ALA A 986 -26.62 -47.33 62.22
N GLY A 987 -25.79 -47.73 61.25
CA GLY A 987 -24.49 -48.38 61.47
C GLY A 987 -24.40 -49.74 62.17
N SER A 988 -24.45 -50.83 61.39
CA SER A 988 -23.53 -51.99 61.54
C SER A 988 -23.56 -52.90 60.29
N PRO A 989 -22.52 -53.72 60.05
CA PRO A 989 -21.95 -53.78 58.69
C PRO A 989 -22.27 -55.06 57.90
N GLY A 990 -22.38 -54.92 56.57
CA GLY A 990 -22.63 -56.03 55.63
C GLY A 990 -22.10 -55.77 54.21
N SER A 991 -21.15 -56.62 53.81
CA SER A 991 -20.51 -56.80 52.50
C SER A 991 -21.33 -56.64 51.21
N ASN A 992 -20.66 -56.16 50.15
CA ASN A 992 -20.85 -56.44 48.70
C ASN A 992 -22.23 -56.12 48.07
N SER A 993 -22.35 -55.66 46.82
CA SER A 993 -21.53 -55.96 45.64
C SER A 993 -21.57 -54.84 44.59
N SER A 994 -20.75 -54.99 43.53
CA SER A 994 -20.87 -54.40 42.18
C SER A 994 -22.22 -53.72 41.84
N ARG A 995 -22.21 -52.57 41.17
CA ARG A 995 -21.55 -52.39 39.86
C ARG A 995 -21.28 -50.93 39.52
#